data_AF-A0A8T1UBB9-F1
#
_entry.id   AF-A0A8T1UBB9-F1
#
_cell.length_a   1.000
_cell.length_b   1.000
_cell.length_c   1.000
_cell.angle_alpha   90.00
_cell.angle_beta   90.00
_cell.angle_gamma   90.00
#
_symmetry.space_group_name_H-M   'P 1'
#
loop_
_entity.id
_entity.type
_entity.pdbx_description
1 polymer ?
#
loop_
_entity_poly.entity_id
_entity_poly.type
_entity_poly.pdbx_seq_one_letter_code
_entity_poly.pdbx_strand_id
1 'polypeptide(L)'
;MSDEFNQEGRTFEAGADHLWTAIEKPDGVNAALEIYSINMTSTECDEDDNCYFYIDSDIDEKNITVWNDYITPPGYQNVSFYYRAAMVQGWNKFCFQGGLVVVRAQLPGVVGKNSGNPDLVNATKTTRAESIDYYPTWPGIWMFGNLGRAIFTGSTARIWPFSYNECNDTVFDSQNQRISACDPNPGSGMNPYQGRGAPEIDILEGGGTEISSSMQIGPGMPDDFRQLHDEVNPSCIYGYSCTTTGANNPDVPTAYYEKLRGYQTWYQGMRYGANNLCASESEEIQTLAKINASLTEGITENACTIEICPASFDVNADLGFMDNRTDHWGVNSNGTCFPRMNAYTGAYLCNAGNTASKCTESGGSTSAASSFMYQMDALSSNWGIHLAAYVDWVTYTVEWVTGDDGYVRWEVEGNPLYEIAAATVTNPPQDAAQLNPKKIMIEEPLYIIFNVALSSSWGSKPPNAGTSGCYGDGKDKKTNAICDAFPMKMKIDYVRVYQDTSTMAYGCDPASHPTKQWIEDNIDSYQDFDNLSARNALEFSKRCRVDVRVCYRQPTAPLCLNEDFANLDRFFESIKMHELPCPGRCNNTANSMAESKYVEFLDCYALPFDFKRMDDTTYSLTSDGIEETNATLVEVRVTYR
;
A
#
# COMPACT_ATOMS: atom_id res chain seq x y z
N MET A 1 -17.14 -0.15 -5.27
CA MET A 1 -15.90 -0.72 -4.72
C MET A 1 -15.65 -0.26 -3.29
N SER A 2 -16.20 0.87 -2.85
CA SER A 2 -16.19 1.31 -1.45
C SER A 2 -16.61 0.22 -0.46
N ASP A 3 -16.03 0.26 0.74
CA ASP A 3 -16.32 -0.65 1.85
C ASP A 3 -16.51 0.16 3.14
N GLU A 4 -17.57 -0.14 3.87
CA GLU A 4 -17.95 0.53 5.12
C GLU A 4 -17.71 -0.36 6.33
N PHE A 5 -17.21 -1.59 6.15
CA PHE A 5 -16.88 -2.53 7.23
C PHE A 5 -18.03 -2.83 8.23
N ASN A 6 -19.28 -2.59 7.83
CA ASN A 6 -20.52 -2.73 8.61
C ASN A 6 -20.93 -4.16 9.02
N GLN A 7 -20.03 -5.15 8.91
CA GLN A 7 -20.28 -6.51 9.33
C GLN A 7 -19.18 -6.93 10.30
N GLU A 8 -19.54 -7.29 11.53
CA GLU A 8 -18.64 -7.81 12.55
C GLU A 8 -18.04 -9.17 12.16
N GLY A 9 -16.79 -9.42 12.57
CA GLY A 9 -16.15 -10.73 12.49
C GLY A 9 -15.81 -11.18 11.07
N ARG A 10 -15.61 -10.25 10.13
CA ARG A 10 -15.13 -10.59 8.79
C ARG A 10 -13.74 -11.23 8.88
N THR A 11 -13.53 -12.26 8.08
CA THR A 11 -12.22 -12.86 7.87
C THR A 11 -11.68 -12.42 6.52
N PHE A 12 -10.37 -12.19 6.48
CA PHE A 12 -9.66 -11.77 5.28
C PHE A 12 -8.70 -12.86 4.77
N GLU A 13 -8.92 -14.12 5.16
CA GLU A 13 -8.26 -15.28 4.54
C GLU A 13 -8.45 -15.24 3.00
N ALA A 14 -7.47 -15.79 2.27
CA ALA A 14 -7.52 -15.84 0.81
C ALA A 14 -8.80 -16.54 0.31
N GLY A 15 -9.60 -15.81 -0.46
CA GLY A 15 -10.87 -16.28 -1.03
C GLY A 15 -12.09 -16.10 -0.14
N ALA A 16 -11.95 -15.66 1.11
CA ALA A 16 -13.08 -15.45 2.03
C ALA A 16 -13.76 -14.08 1.81
N ASP A 17 -12.98 -13.02 1.63
CA ASP A 17 -13.50 -11.68 1.37
C ASP A 17 -13.44 -11.32 -0.13
N HIS A 18 -14.50 -10.67 -0.61
CA HIS A 18 -14.67 -10.31 -2.02
C HIS A 18 -13.80 -9.13 -2.48
N LEU A 19 -13.37 -8.24 -1.57
CA LEU A 19 -12.54 -7.08 -1.89
C LEU A 19 -11.11 -7.24 -1.37
N TRP A 20 -10.96 -7.84 -0.19
CA TRP A 20 -9.70 -7.79 0.56
C TRP A 20 -9.07 -9.17 0.73
N THR A 21 -7.76 -9.19 0.97
CA THR A 21 -7.00 -10.39 1.33
C THR A 21 -5.88 -10.01 2.28
N ALA A 22 -5.87 -10.59 3.48
CA ALA A 22 -4.76 -10.46 4.41
C ALA A 22 -3.60 -11.38 4.00
N ILE A 23 -2.38 -10.94 4.31
CA ILE A 23 -1.15 -11.66 3.99
C ILE A 23 -0.60 -12.38 5.22
N GLU A 24 -0.14 -13.61 5.02
CA GLU A 24 0.60 -14.42 5.99
C GLU A 24 2.06 -14.54 5.52
N LYS A 25 2.91 -13.59 5.92
CA LYS A 25 4.29 -13.52 5.44
C LYS A 25 5.16 -12.64 6.35
N PRO A 26 6.43 -13.00 6.60
CA PRO A 26 7.39 -12.04 7.16
C PRO A 26 7.63 -10.89 6.17
N ASP A 27 7.72 -9.67 6.69
CA ASP A 27 8.18 -8.55 5.88
C ASP A 27 9.71 -8.66 5.71
N GLY A 28 10.15 -8.87 4.48
CA GLY A 28 11.54 -9.10 4.13
C GLY A 28 12.31 -7.84 3.73
N VAL A 29 11.67 -6.67 3.78
CA VAL A 29 12.27 -5.39 3.36
C VAL A 29 12.33 -4.39 4.52
N ASN A 30 12.94 -3.22 4.28
CA ASN A 30 12.92 -2.07 5.19
C ASN A 30 13.37 -2.31 6.64
N ALA A 31 14.19 -3.34 6.89
CA ALA A 31 14.60 -3.75 8.24
C ALA A 31 13.40 -3.95 9.20
N ALA A 32 12.32 -4.50 8.64
CA ALA A 32 11.09 -4.82 9.35
C ALA A 32 11.32 -5.81 10.51
N LEU A 33 10.49 -5.68 11.53
CA LEU A 33 10.58 -6.41 12.79
C LEU A 33 9.33 -7.25 13.05
N GLU A 34 8.34 -7.17 12.17
CA GLU A 34 7.05 -7.83 12.23
C GLU A 34 6.87 -8.96 11.22
N ILE A 35 6.02 -9.91 11.59
CA ILE A 35 5.41 -10.85 10.65
C ILE A 35 3.97 -10.40 10.40
N TYR A 36 3.58 -10.28 9.14
CA TYR A 36 2.18 -10.09 8.78
C TYR A 36 1.44 -11.42 8.92
N SER A 37 0.32 -11.37 9.64
CA SER A 37 -0.52 -12.54 9.86
C SER A 37 -2.01 -12.21 9.73
N ILE A 38 -2.76 -13.16 9.20
CA ILE A 38 -4.20 -13.01 8.91
C ILE A 38 -5.00 -12.82 10.20
N ASN A 39 -4.54 -13.40 11.31
CA ASN A 39 -5.25 -13.33 12.60
C ASN A 39 -5.06 -12.00 13.35
N MET A 40 -4.29 -11.06 12.81
CA MET A 40 -4.14 -9.71 13.37
C MET A 40 -5.13 -8.70 12.77
N THR A 41 -6.11 -9.18 12.03
CA THR A 41 -7.08 -8.33 11.32
C THR A 41 -8.46 -8.97 11.35
N SER A 42 -9.48 -8.16 11.61
CA SER A 42 -10.89 -8.51 11.43
C SER A 42 -11.72 -7.22 11.38
N THR A 43 -13.03 -7.35 11.54
CA THR A 43 -13.94 -6.24 11.81
C THR A 43 -14.58 -6.42 13.16
N GLU A 44 -14.78 -5.33 13.89
CA GLU A 44 -15.45 -5.31 15.19
C GLU A 44 -16.39 -4.12 15.27
N CYS A 45 -17.38 -4.16 16.17
CA CYS A 45 -18.30 -3.04 16.40
C CYS A 45 -18.14 -2.48 17.81
N ASP A 46 -18.29 -1.16 17.95
CA ASP A 46 -18.30 -0.51 19.26
C ASP A 46 -19.66 -0.65 19.97
N GLU A 47 -19.78 -0.06 21.17
CA GLU A 47 -21.00 -0.10 21.98
C GLU A 47 -22.21 0.59 21.30
N ASP A 48 -21.95 1.44 20.31
CA ASP A 48 -22.97 2.19 19.54
C ASP A 48 -23.30 1.48 18.20
N ASP A 49 -22.91 0.21 18.05
CA ASP A 49 -23.06 -0.61 16.83
C ASP A 49 -22.35 -0.02 15.59
N ASN A 50 -21.34 0.86 15.77
CA ASN A 50 -20.50 1.29 14.65
C ASN A 50 -19.39 0.26 14.43
N CYS A 51 -19.41 -0.39 13.28
CA CYS A 51 -18.43 -1.40 12.91
C CYS A 51 -17.28 -0.80 12.11
N TYR A 52 -16.07 -1.34 12.31
CA TYR A 52 -14.87 -0.89 11.64
C TYR A 52 -13.92 -2.08 11.39
N PHE A 53 -13.06 -1.92 10.39
CA PHE A 53 -11.89 -2.77 10.20
C PHE A 53 -10.80 -2.41 11.19
N TYR A 54 -10.02 -3.41 11.63
CA TYR A 54 -8.85 -3.16 12.45
C TYR A 54 -7.63 -3.99 12.05
N ILE A 55 -6.46 -3.43 12.34
CA ILE A 55 -5.18 -4.15 12.41
C ILE A 55 -4.66 -4.04 13.83
N ASP A 56 -4.44 -5.17 14.47
CA ASP A 56 -3.69 -5.26 15.71
C ASP A 56 -2.19 -5.39 15.40
N SER A 57 -1.37 -4.74 16.19
CA SER A 57 0.07 -4.95 16.26
C SER A 57 0.41 -5.35 17.67
N ASP A 58 1.11 -6.46 17.86
CA ASP A 58 1.44 -6.99 19.19
C ASP A 58 2.88 -7.51 19.25
N ILE A 59 3.40 -7.67 20.47
CA ILE A 59 4.70 -8.28 20.73
C ILE A 59 4.59 -9.79 20.49
N ASP A 60 5.40 -10.31 19.56
CA ASP A 60 5.49 -11.75 19.29
C ASP A 60 6.91 -12.09 18.82
N GLU A 61 7.76 -12.45 19.78
CA GLU A 61 9.15 -12.78 19.49
C GLU A 61 9.28 -14.17 18.87
N LYS A 62 9.70 -14.21 17.61
CA LYS A 62 9.87 -15.44 16.84
C LYS A 62 11.17 -15.45 16.05
N ASN A 63 11.82 -16.60 16.05
CA ASN A 63 12.90 -16.89 15.12
C ASN A 63 12.35 -17.75 13.99
N ILE A 64 12.42 -17.25 12.76
CA ILE A 64 12.00 -17.99 11.57
C ILE A 64 13.17 -18.15 10.62
N THR A 65 13.11 -19.20 9.81
CA THR A 65 14.10 -19.44 8.77
C THR A 65 13.54 -18.95 7.43
N VAL A 66 14.18 -17.94 6.83
CA VAL A 66 13.76 -17.33 5.55
C VAL A 66 14.82 -17.57 4.48
N TRP A 67 14.40 -17.65 3.22
CA TRP A 67 15.31 -17.66 2.08
C TRP A 67 15.81 -16.25 1.79
N ASN A 68 17.13 -16.09 1.59
CA ASN A 68 17.75 -14.81 1.24
C ASN A 68 18.58 -14.95 -0.05
N ASP A 69 18.17 -14.23 -1.09
CA ASP A 69 18.88 -14.18 -2.38
C ASP A 69 20.14 -13.32 -2.35
N TYR A 70 20.24 -12.38 -1.41
CA TYR A 70 21.27 -11.34 -1.33
C TYR A 70 22.49 -11.75 -0.49
N ILE A 71 22.68 -13.05 -0.24
CA ILE A 71 23.84 -13.61 0.47
C ILE A 71 24.62 -14.58 -0.41
N THR A 72 25.87 -14.89 -0.05
CA THR A 72 26.76 -15.74 -0.86
C THR A 72 27.15 -17.03 -0.13
N PRO A 73 26.73 -18.23 -0.60
CA PRO A 73 25.70 -18.46 -1.63
C PRO A 73 24.28 -18.11 -1.12
N PRO A 74 23.31 -17.85 -2.02
CA PRO A 74 21.90 -17.71 -1.65
C PRO A 74 21.45 -18.89 -0.80
N GLY A 75 20.67 -18.63 0.24
CA GLY A 75 20.36 -19.67 1.20
C GLY A 75 19.45 -19.23 2.33
N TYR A 76 19.12 -20.20 3.16
CA TYR A 76 18.30 -20.00 4.34
C TYR A 76 19.07 -19.31 5.47
N GLN A 77 18.44 -18.33 6.11
CA GLN A 77 18.95 -17.64 7.29
C GLN A 77 17.89 -17.60 8.39
N ASN A 78 18.36 -17.66 9.63
CA ASN A 78 17.49 -17.42 10.79
C ASN A 78 17.40 -15.92 11.04
N VAL A 79 16.18 -15.41 11.08
CA VAL A 79 15.88 -14.01 11.35
C VAL A 79 14.94 -13.94 12.55
N SER A 80 15.21 -12.99 13.44
CA SER A 80 14.38 -12.70 14.60
C SER A 80 13.39 -11.59 14.24
N PHE A 81 12.11 -11.90 14.40
CA PHE A 81 11.03 -10.93 14.40
C PHE A 81 10.54 -10.77 15.84
N TYR A 82 10.13 -9.56 16.21
CA TYR A 82 9.75 -9.21 17.58
C TYR A 82 8.27 -8.88 17.72
N TYR A 83 7.60 -8.68 16.59
CA TYR A 83 6.21 -8.24 16.53
C TYR A 83 5.42 -9.08 15.54
N ARG A 84 4.10 -9.06 15.68
CA ARG A 84 3.15 -9.53 14.68
C ARG A 84 2.17 -8.39 14.38
N ALA A 85 1.86 -8.19 13.10
CA ALA A 85 0.90 -7.20 12.62
C ALA A 85 0.11 -7.77 11.43
N ALA A 86 -0.55 -6.92 10.63
CA ALA A 86 -1.22 -7.34 9.40
C ALA A 86 -0.89 -6.43 8.21
N MET A 87 -0.94 -7.02 7.02
CA MET A 87 -1.08 -6.33 5.75
C MET A 87 -2.29 -6.91 5.02
N VAL A 88 -3.17 -6.04 4.54
CA VAL A 88 -4.39 -6.39 3.80
C VAL A 88 -4.37 -5.69 2.45
N GLN A 89 -4.60 -6.45 1.37
CA GLN A 89 -4.47 -5.99 -0.01
C GLN A 89 -5.78 -6.17 -0.78
N GLY A 90 -6.15 -5.17 -1.56
CA GLY A 90 -7.17 -5.24 -2.61
C GLY A 90 -6.67 -5.83 -3.93
N TRP A 91 -5.48 -6.45 -3.94
CA TRP A 91 -4.77 -6.85 -5.16
C TRP A 91 -5.64 -7.69 -6.09
N ASN A 92 -5.71 -7.26 -7.35
CA ASN A 92 -6.51 -7.88 -8.41
C ASN A 92 -8.01 -8.09 -8.07
N LYS A 93 -8.55 -7.29 -7.13
CA LYS A 93 -9.97 -7.30 -6.71
C LYS A 93 -10.55 -5.89 -6.71
N PHE A 94 -9.90 -4.98 -5.98
CA PHE A 94 -10.32 -3.60 -5.80
C PHE A 94 -9.30 -2.68 -6.48
N CYS A 95 -9.39 -2.55 -7.80
CA CYS A 95 -8.55 -1.62 -8.57
C CYS A 95 -9.35 -0.56 -9.31
N PHE A 96 -8.70 0.57 -9.58
CA PHE A 96 -9.28 1.70 -10.32
C PHE A 96 -8.19 2.58 -10.94
N GLN A 97 -8.56 3.34 -11.98
CA GLN A 97 -7.72 4.35 -12.63
C GLN A 97 -8.32 5.74 -12.41
N GLY A 98 -7.60 6.60 -11.68
CA GLY A 98 -8.08 7.91 -11.27
C GLY A 98 -9.24 7.86 -10.29
N GLY A 99 -9.43 8.94 -9.55
CA GLY A 99 -10.59 9.15 -8.68
C GLY A 99 -10.23 9.81 -7.36
N LEU A 100 -11.26 9.99 -6.54
CA LEU A 100 -11.16 10.45 -5.17
C LEU A 100 -11.27 9.24 -4.24
N VAL A 101 -10.23 8.99 -3.45
CA VAL A 101 -10.19 7.97 -2.41
C VAL A 101 -10.27 8.65 -1.05
N VAL A 102 -11.28 8.30 -0.27
CA VAL A 102 -11.51 8.85 1.07
C VAL A 102 -11.45 7.70 2.07
N VAL A 103 -10.54 7.79 3.03
CA VAL A 103 -10.38 6.81 4.10
C VAL A 103 -10.55 7.50 5.44
N ARG A 104 -11.44 6.98 6.28
CA ARG A 104 -11.60 7.46 7.65
C ARG A 104 -10.96 6.46 8.60
N ALA A 105 -9.92 6.89 9.30
CA ALA A 105 -9.07 6.01 10.09
C ALA A 105 -8.68 6.62 11.45
N GLN A 106 -8.32 5.75 12.37
CA GLN A 106 -7.66 6.09 13.63
C GLN A 106 -6.34 5.33 13.70
N LEU A 107 -5.24 6.04 13.95
CA LEU A 107 -3.90 5.48 13.95
C LEU A 107 -3.54 4.85 15.30
N PRO A 108 -2.70 3.79 15.30
CA PRO A 108 -2.22 3.14 16.51
C PRO A 108 -1.27 4.05 17.30
N GLY A 109 -1.42 4.09 18.62
CA GLY A 109 -0.55 4.87 19.50
C GLY A 109 -0.76 4.62 20.99
N VAL A 110 0.21 5.03 21.80
CA VAL A 110 0.19 4.91 23.26
C VAL A 110 -0.65 6.05 23.86
N VAL A 111 -1.97 5.91 23.75
CA VAL A 111 -2.94 6.96 24.12
C VAL A 111 -3.72 6.70 25.42
N GLY A 112 -3.37 5.64 26.16
CA GLY A 112 -3.99 5.33 27.44
C GLY A 112 -3.72 6.41 28.50
N LYS A 113 -4.72 6.77 29.31
CA LYS A 113 -4.61 7.85 30.32
C LYS A 113 -3.44 7.71 31.30
N ASN A 114 -3.00 6.49 31.58
CA ASN A 114 -1.92 6.19 32.53
C ASN A 114 -0.59 5.84 31.84
N SER A 115 -0.49 6.02 30.52
CA SER A 115 0.71 5.63 29.76
C SER A 115 1.93 6.51 30.03
N GLY A 116 1.71 7.70 30.58
CA GLY A 116 2.76 8.70 30.75
C GLY A 116 3.10 9.48 29.46
N ASN A 117 2.31 9.31 28.39
CA ASN A 117 2.47 10.08 27.16
C ASN A 117 2.30 11.60 27.44
N PRO A 118 3.35 12.42 27.28
CA PRO A 118 3.30 13.86 27.54
C PRO A 118 2.29 14.59 26.66
N ASP A 119 2.05 14.11 25.44
CA ASP A 119 1.18 14.75 24.46
C ASP A 119 -0.30 14.70 24.88
N LEU A 120 -0.66 13.89 25.88
CA LEU A 120 -2.00 13.80 26.46
C LEU A 120 -2.25 14.82 27.59
N VAL A 121 -1.21 15.49 28.10
CA VAL A 121 -1.33 16.39 29.25
C VAL A 121 -2.01 17.70 28.83
N ASN A 122 -3.22 17.93 29.33
CA ASN A 122 -4.07 19.08 28.95
C ASN A 122 -4.31 19.20 27.43
N ALA A 123 -4.28 18.06 26.74
CA ALA A 123 -4.36 18.02 25.30
C ALA A 123 -5.78 18.30 24.78
N THR A 124 -5.82 18.80 23.56
CA THR A 124 -7.02 18.88 22.73
C THR A 124 -6.78 18.08 21.46
N LYS A 125 -7.82 17.87 20.65
CA LYS A 125 -7.68 17.21 19.35
C LYS A 125 -6.67 17.92 18.42
N THR A 126 -6.48 19.22 18.59
CA THR A 126 -5.55 20.03 17.79
C THR A 126 -4.13 20.08 18.35
N THR A 127 -3.87 19.52 19.53
CA THR A 127 -2.51 19.44 20.09
C THR A 127 -1.59 18.72 19.10
N ARG A 128 -0.38 19.23 18.88
CA ARG A 128 0.61 18.59 18.00
C ARG A 128 1.11 17.30 18.67
N ALA A 129 1.26 16.22 17.90
CA ALA A 129 1.97 15.04 18.39
C ALA A 129 3.48 15.30 18.28
N GLU A 130 4.19 15.25 19.39
CA GLU A 130 5.61 15.62 19.50
C GLU A 130 6.46 14.52 20.16
N SER A 131 5.82 13.65 20.95
CA SER A 131 6.50 12.61 21.71
C SER A 131 6.62 11.30 20.91
N ILE A 132 7.43 11.30 19.86
CA ILE A 132 7.56 10.21 18.85
C ILE A 132 7.62 8.78 19.43
N ASP A 133 8.30 8.57 20.57
CA ASP A 133 8.43 7.25 21.20
C ASP A 133 7.09 6.63 21.63
N TYR A 134 6.05 7.45 21.84
CA TYR A 134 4.70 7.00 22.22
C TYR A 134 3.83 6.61 21.02
N TYR A 135 4.37 6.67 19.80
CA TYR A 135 3.66 6.26 18.58
C TYR A 135 4.53 5.30 17.77
N PRO A 136 4.94 4.14 18.36
CA PRO A 136 6.09 3.34 17.92
C PRO A 136 5.88 2.49 16.67
N THR A 137 4.74 2.63 15.99
CA THR A 137 4.38 1.83 14.82
C THR A 137 4.31 2.72 13.58
N TRP A 138 4.32 2.10 12.41
CA TRP A 138 4.27 2.76 11.11
C TRP A 138 3.02 2.30 10.34
N PRO A 139 1.86 2.95 10.54
CA PRO A 139 0.66 2.64 9.78
C PRO A 139 0.81 3.13 8.32
N GLY A 140 0.31 2.32 7.40
CA GLY A 140 0.28 2.60 5.97
C GLY A 140 -1.12 2.40 5.40
N ILE A 141 -1.59 3.38 4.64
CA ILE A 141 -2.73 3.27 3.71
C ILE A 141 -2.25 3.82 2.38
N TRP A 142 -2.18 2.97 1.37
CA TRP A 142 -1.50 3.29 0.13
C TRP A 142 -2.09 2.54 -1.04
N MET A 143 -1.72 2.96 -2.25
CA MET A 143 -2.20 2.42 -3.50
C MET A 143 -1.03 1.94 -4.34
N PHE A 144 -1.19 0.79 -4.97
CA PHE A 144 -0.11 0.15 -5.73
C PHE A 144 -0.59 -0.33 -7.10
N GLY A 145 0.23 -0.17 -8.12
CA GLY A 145 -0.12 -0.62 -9.47
C GLY A 145 -0.33 -2.13 -9.55
N ASN A 146 -1.44 -2.55 -10.15
CA ASN A 146 -1.89 -3.95 -10.12
C ASN A 146 -0.92 -4.95 -10.80
N LEU A 147 0.00 -4.45 -11.63
CA LEU A 147 1.07 -5.26 -12.23
C LEU A 147 2.11 -5.76 -11.22
N GLY A 148 2.18 -5.17 -10.04
CA GLY A 148 2.93 -5.70 -8.91
C GLY A 148 1.99 -6.18 -7.81
N ARG A 149 2.46 -7.10 -6.97
CA ARG A 149 1.85 -7.41 -5.68
C ARG A 149 2.86 -7.09 -4.58
N ALA A 150 2.51 -6.15 -3.72
CA ALA A 150 3.35 -5.74 -2.59
C ALA A 150 3.84 -6.96 -1.80
N ILE A 151 5.11 -6.92 -1.36
CA ILE A 151 5.89 -7.98 -0.69
C ILE A 151 6.10 -9.29 -1.49
N PHE A 152 5.82 -9.30 -2.80
CA PHE A 152 6.21 -10.36 -3.73
C PHE A 152 7.26 -9.86 -4.72
N THR A 153 8.54 -9.99 -4.37
CA THR A 153 9.68 -9.47 -5.15
C THR A 153 9.70 -9.93 -6.61
N GLY A 154 9.24 -11.15 -6.90
CA GLY A 154 9.14 -11.65 -8.28
C GLY A 154 8.19 -10.83 -9.17
N SER A 155 7.12 -10.28 -8.57
CA SER A 155 6.15 -9.44 -9.28
C SER A 155 6.59 -7.98 -9.41
N THR A 156 7.44 -7.49 -8.50
CA THR A 156 7.83 -6.07 -8.43
C THR A 156 9.16 -5.78 -9.13
N ALA A 157 10.04 -6.77 -9.27
CA ALA A 157 11.34 -6.59 -9.92
C ALA A 157 11.21 -6.06 -11.35
N ARG A 158 11.80 -4.88 -11.62
CA ARG A 158 11.71 -4.16 -12.91
C ARG A 158 10.30 -3.76 -13.34
N ILE A 159 9.35 -3.73 -12.40
CA ILE A 159 7.96 -3.31 -12.61
C ILE A 159 7.66 -2.12 -11.69
N TRP A 160 7.98 -2.24 -10.40
CA TRP A 160 7.89 -1.13 -9.45
C TRP A 160 9.13 -0.23 -9.52
N PRO A 161 9.00 1.10 -9.45
CA PRO A 161 7.77 1.91 -9.46
C PRO A 161 7.53 2.61 -10.81
N PHE A 162 7.67 1.92 -11.94
CA PHE A 162 7.71 2.61 -13.24
C PHE A 162 6.43 3.37 -13.59
N SER A 163 6.60 4.63 -14.00
CA SER A 163 5.60 5.49 -14.65
C SER A 163 6.21 6.10 -15.93
N TYR A 164 6.80 5.24 -16.76
CA TYR A 164 7.63 5.63 -17.91
C TYR A 164 7.18 4.92 -19.18
N ASN A 165 7.00 5.71 -20.24
CA ASN A 165 6.41 5.27 -21.49
C ASN A 165 7.15 5.84 -22.72
N GLU A 166 8.48 5.90 -22.67
CA GLU A 166 9.30 6.30 -23.82
C GLU A 166 10.28 5.19 -24.23
N CYS A 167 10.49 5.02 -25.53
CA CYS A 167 11.59 4.20 -26.04
C CYS A 167 12.81 5.09 -26.32
N ASN A 168 13.66 5.27 -25.32
CA ASN A 168 14.85 6.10 -25.41
C ASN A 168 16.00 5.53 -24.57
N ASP A 169 16.74 4.57 -25.14
CA ASP A 169 17.90 3.93 -24.50
C ASP A 169 19.10 4.88 -24.27
N THR A 170 19.06 6.11 -24.77
CA THR A 170 20.07 7.12 -24.43
C THR A 170 19.84 7.70 -23.05
N VAL A 171 18.58 7.82 -22.63
CA VAL A 171 18.18 8.43 -21.36
C VAL A 171 17.94 7.37 -20.29
N PHE A 172 17.30 6.26 -20.67
CA PHE A 172 17.01 5.16 -19.77
C PHE A 172 17.09 3.83 -20.52
N ASP A 173 17.91 2.93 -20.01
CA ASP A 173 18.12 1.60 -20.58
C ASP A 173 16.88 0.72 -20.38
N SER A 174 16.17 0.47 -21.47
CA SER A 174 14.89 -0.23 -21.50
C SER A 174 14.93 -1.64 -20.91
N GLN A 175 16.11 -2.29 -20.84
CA GLN A 175 16.22 -3.63 -20.23
C GLN A 175 15.90 -3.66 -18.73
N ASN A 176 15.95 -2.49 -18.08
CA ASN A 176 15.62 -2.33 -16.66
C ASN A 176 14.13 -2.14 -16.39
N GLN A 177 13.29 -1.95 -17.42
CA GLN A 177 11.83 -1.95 -17.31
C GLN A 177 11.26 -3.17 -18.03
N ARG A 178 10.61 -4.06 -17.29
CA ARG A 178 10.19 -5.37 -17.81
C ARG A 178 9.12 -5.28 -18.90
N ILE A 179 8.29 -4.24 -18.85
CA ILE A 179 7.30 -3.92 -19.89
C ILE A 179 7.66 -2.53 -20.43
N SER A 180 8.45 -2.49 -21.51
CA SER A 180 9.03 -1.26 -22.05
C SER A 180 8.31 -0.80 -23.32
N ALA A 181 8.22 0.52 -23.51
CA ALA A 181 7.72 1.13 -24.74
C ALA A 181 8.58 0.81 -25.99
N CYS A 182 9.78 0.24 -25.82
CA CYS A 182 10.57 -0.23 -26.96
C CYS A 182 10.07 -1.54 -27.58
N ASP A 183 9.18 -2.27 -26.91
CA ASP A 183 8.72 -3.57 -27.38
C ASP A 183 7.48 -3.44 -28.31
N PRO A 184 7.59 -3.79 -29.60
CA PRO A 184 6.45 -3.81 -30.51
C PRO A 184 5.47 -4.98 -30.26
N ASN A 185 5.90 -6.04 -29.56
CA ASN A 185 5.13 -7.26 -29.37
C ASN A 185 5.35 -7.84 -27.96
N PRO A 186 4.94 -7.13 -26.90
CA PRO A 186 5.18 -7.55 -25.51
C PRO A 186 4.47 -8.86 -25.11
N GLY A 187 3.49 -9.30 -25.88
CA GLY A 187 2.72 -10.51 -25.60
C GLY A 187 1.84 -10.37 -24.34
N SER A 188 1.31 -11.49 -23.85
CA SER A 188 0.56 -11.56 -22.57
C SER A 188 -0.55 -10.50 -22.43
N GLY A 189 -1.24 -10.17 -23.54
CA GLY A 189 -2.33 -9.18 -23.59
C GLY A 189 -1.90 -7.71 -23.50
N MET A 190 -0.60 -7.41 -23.47
CA MET A 190 -0.07 -6.04 -23.38
C MET A 190 -0.19 -5.27 -24.71
N ASN A 191 -0.36 -3.95 -24.61
CA ASN A 191 -0.38 -3.08 -25.78
C ASN A 191 1.04 -2.88 -26.36
N PRO A 192 1.20 -2.93 -27.70
CA PRO A 192 2.46 -2.58 -28.36
C PRO A 192 2.95 -1.17 -28.02
N TYR A 193 4.27 -1.02 -27.84
CA TYR A 193 4.93 0.26 -27.59
C TYR A 193 4.42 1.04 -26.37
N GLN A 194 3.95 0.32 -25.35
CA GLN A 194 3.51 0.91 -24.10
C GLN A 194 4.42 0.45 -22.95
N GLY A 195 5.17 1.38 -22.38
CA GLY A 195 5.91 1.20 -21.14
C GLY A 195 4.94 1.17 -19.97
N ARG A 196 5.08 0.17 -19.10
CA ARG A 196 4.16 -0.11 -17.99
C ARG A 196 4.93 -0.38 -16.71
N GLY A 197 4.24 -0.33 -15.58
CA GLY A 197 4.85 -0.54 -14.27
C GLY A 197 3.85 -0.76 -13.16
N ALA A 198 4.33 -0.67 -11.93
CA ALA A 198 3.50 -0.60 -10.73
C ALA A 198 3.94 0.60 -9.90
N PRO A 199 3.51 1.83 -10.22
CA PRO A 199 3.81 2.98 -9.38
C PRO A 199 2.99 2.92 -8.09
N GLU A 200 3.30 3.81 -7.16
CA GLU A 200 2.75 3.81 -5.82
C GLU A 200 2.33 5.22 -5.38
N ILE A 201 1.25 5.29 -4.61
CA ILE A 201 0.70 6.52 -4.04
C ILE A 201 0.32 6.25 -2.58
N ASP A 202 0.99 6.91 -1.64
CA ASP A 202 0.69 6.78 -0.22
C ASP A 202 -0.39 7.77 0.19
N ILE A 203 -1.60 7.28 0.53
CA ILE A 203 -2.66 8.13 1.09
C ILE A 203 -2.20 8.65 2.46
N LEU A 204 -1.67 7.74 3.28
CA LEU A 204 -0.88 8.05 4.46
C LEU A 204 0.16 6.94 4.65
N GLU A 205 1.43 7.33 4.80
CA GLU A 205 2.47 6.39 5.18
C GLU A 205 3.34 7.05 6.25
N GLY A 206 3.24 6.59 7.49
CA GLY A 206 3.98 7.19 8.59
C GLY A 206 3.24 7.14 9.92
N GLY A 207 4.03 7.13 10.98
CA GLY A 207 3.59 7.24 12.36
C GLY A 207 4.58 8.10 13.15
N GLY A 208 4.42 8.18 14.46
CA GLY A 208 5.26 9.09 15.24
C GLY A 208 4.63 10.47 15.37
N THR A 209 5.28 11.46 14.76
CA THR A 209 4.93 12.89 14.81
C THR A 209 4.67 13.48 13.44
N GLU A 210 4.92 12.70 12.39
CA GLU A 210 4.80 13.12 10.99
C GLU A 210 4.19 11.96 10.17
N ILE A 211 3.44 12.32 9.13
CA ILE A 211 2.98 11.39 8.09
C ILE A 211 3.63 11.80 6.77
N SER A 212 4.10 10.83 6.00
CA SER A 212 4.52 11.03 4.62
C SER A 212 3.31 10.88 3.70
N SER A 213 3.19 11.81 2.76
CA SER A 213 2.34 11.70 1.57
C SER A 213 3.26 11.65 0.37
N SER A 214 3.16 10.58 -0.43
CA SER A 214 4.13 10.37 -1.49
C SER A 214 3.60 9.72 -2.76
N MET A 215 4.34 9.94 -3.84
CA MET A 215 4.20 9.25 -5.10
C MET A 215 5.55 8.66 -5.51
N GLN A 216 5.68 7.32 -5.49
CA GLN A 216 6.89 6.63 -5.95
C GLN A 216 6.82 6.38 -7.45
N ILE A 217 7.87 6.79 -8.16
CA ILE A 217 7.95 6.75 -9.62
C ILE A 217 9.33 6.34 -10.12
N GLY A 218 9.36 5.75 -11.31
CA GLY A 218 10.58 5.32 -12.00
C GLY A 218 10.51 5.60 -13.52
N PRO A 219 11.66 5.80 -14.18
CA PRO A 219 13.01 5.80 -13.62
C PRO A 219 13.34 7.10 -12.90
N GLY A 220 14.04 7.02 -11.77
CA GLY A 220 14.46 8.19 -11.01
C GLY A 220 15.39 9.12 -11.79
N MET A 221 15.46 10.39 -11.39
CA MET A 221 16.37 11.37 -11.99
C MET A 221 17.85 10.93 -11.91
N PRO A 222 18.68 11.19 -12.94
CA PRO A 222 20.14 11.06 -12.83
C PRO A 222 20.74 12.00 -11.77
N ASP A 223 21.94 11.67 -11.28
CA ASP A 223 22.62 12.43 -10.22
C ASP A 223 22.81 13.92 -10.56
N ASP A 224 23.02 14.24 -11.84
CA ASP A 224 23.21 15.61 -12.33
C ASP A 224 21.98 16.51 -12.16
N PHE A 225 20.81 15.93 -11.86
CA PHE A 225 19.55 16.61 -11.58
C PHE A 225 19.10 16.47 -10.12
N ARG A 226 19.91 15.86 -9.25
CA ARG A 226 19.58 15.68 -7.82
C ARG A 226 20.26 16.71 -6.94
N GLN A 227 19.74 16.86 -5.73
CA GLN A 227 20.40 17.59 -4.67
C GLN A 227 21.84 17.10 -4.47
N LEU A 228 22.76 18.04 -4.23
CA LEU A 228 24.15 17.70 -3.98
C LEU A 228 24.30 16.86 -2.69
N HIS A 229 25.28 15.98 -2.67
CA HIS A 229 25.50 15.03 -1.58
C HIS A 229 26.62 15.51 -0.65
N ASP A 230 26.42 15.37 0.67
CA ASP A 230 27.48 15.58 1.66
C ASP A 230 28.25 14.26 1.90
N GLU A 231 29.50 14.19 1.45
CA GLU A 231 30.31 12.97 1.55
C GLU A 231 30.75 12.63 2.99
N VAL A 232 30.70 13.60 3.91
CA VAL A 232 31.21 13.42 5.28
C VAL A 232 30.12 12.86 6.20
N ASN A 233 28.92 13.40 6.11
CA ASN A 233 27.78 12.95 6.90
C ASN A 233 26.51 12.96 6.05
N PRO A 234 26.22 11.96 5.22
CA PRO A 234 25.04 11.94 4.36
C PRO A 234 23.72 12.18 5.10
N SER A 235 23.62 11.73 6.36
CA SER A 235 22.43 11.89 7.19
C SER A 235 22.15 13.33 7.64
N CYS A 236 23.08 14.27 7.44
CA CYS A 236 22.87 15.69 7.75
C CYS A 236 21.69 16.30 6.98
N ILE A 237 21.33 15.71 5.84
CA ILE A 237 20.28 16.21 4.95
C ILE A 237 18.92 16.26 5.65
N TYR A 238 18.63 15.26 6.49
CA TYR A 238 17.39 15.18 7.26
C TYR A 238 17.26 16.28 8.33
N GLY A 239 18.39 16.84 8.77
CA GLY A 239 18.44 17.94 9.73
C GLY A 239 18.73 19.31 9.09
N TYR A 240 18.85 19.39 7.76
CA TYR A 240 19.31 20.57 7.03
C TYR A 240 20.63 21.15 7.60
N SER A 241 21.51 20.27 8.07
CA SER A 241 22.73 20.63 8.79
C SER A 241 24.01 20.25 8.03
N CYS A 242 23.91 19.98 6.73
CA CYS A 242 25.03 19.64 5.88
C CYS A 242 25.98 20.81 5.73
N THR A 243 27.27 20.49 5.77
CA THR A 243 28.35 21.47 5.65
C THR A 243 28.73 21.70 4.20
N THR A 244 28.48 20.71 3.34
CA THR A 244 28.70 20.82 1.90
C THR A 244 27.74 21.86 1.31
N THR A 245 28.28 22.78 0.52
CA THR A 245 27.46 23.83 -0.09
C THR A 245 26.48 23.24 -1.08
N GLY A 246 25.20 23.55 -0.94
CA GLY A 246 24.15 23.02 -1.81
C GLY A 246 23.54 21.68 -1.36
N ALA A 247 24.06 21.08 -0.30
CA ALA A 247 23.63 19.74 0.11
C ALA A 247 22.42 19.70 1.05
N ASN A 248 21.86 20.85 1.46
CA ASN A 248 20.69 20.88 2.37
C ASN A 248 19.34 20.98 1.67
N ASN A 249 19.27 21.73 0.56
CA ASN A 249 18.06 21.86 -0.23
C ASN A 249 18.44 21.92 -1.72
N PRO A 250 17.62 21.37 -2.64
CA PRO A 250 17.75 21.60 -4.07
C PRO A 250 17.77 23.11 -4.37
N ASP A 251 18.67 23.55 -5.24
CA ASP A 251 18.78 24.93 -5.71
C ASP A 251 19.04 26.01 -4.64
N VAL A 252 19.55 25.60 -3.46
CA VAL A 252 19.96 26.51 -2.37
C VAL A 252 21.40 26.22 -1.94
N PRO A 253 22.35 27.19 -2.00
CA PRO A 253 22.16 28.58 -2.41
C PRO A 253 21.90 28.76 -3.91
N THR A 254 21.04 29.71 -4.27
CA THR A 254 20.53 29.89 -5.63
C THR A 254 21.63 30.19 -6.65
N ALA A 255 22.45 31.21 -6.40
CA ALA A 255 23.54 31.59 -7.33
C ALA A 255 24.65 30.52 -7.42
N TYR A 256 24.78 29.67 -6.40
CA TYR A 256 25.75 28.58 -6.42
C TYR A 256 25.31 27.48 -7.39
N TYR A 257 24.07 27.03 -7.31
CA TYR A 257 23.50 26.04 -8.24
C TYR A 257 23.46 26.57 -9.69
N GLU A 258 23.03 27.82 -9.89
CA GLU A 258 23.01 28.44 -11.22
C GLU A 258 24.40 28.44 -11.86
N LYS A 259 25.44 28.80 -11.09
CA LYS A 259 26.82 28.78 -11.59
C LYS A 259 27.35 27.36 -11.82
N LEU A 260 26.95 26.39 -10.98
CA LEU A 260 27.43 25.02 -11.04
C LEU A 260 26.86 24.27 -12.24
N ARG A 261 25.55 24.39 -12.50
CA ARG A 261 24.82 23.57 -13.48
C ARG A 261 24.25 24.37 -14.65
N GLY A 262 23.75 25.58 -14.39
CA GLY A 262 23.03 26.38 -15.39
C GLY A 262 21.62 25.89 -15.72
N TYR A 263 21.09 24.96 -14.92
CA TYR A 263 19.71 24.44 -14.97
C TYR A 263 19.26 24.06 -13.54
N GLN A 264 17.95 23.96 -13.33
CA GLN A 264 17.35 23.64 -12.01
C GLN A 264 17.54 22.18 -11.61
N THR A 265 17.42 21.93 -10.32
CA THR A 265 17.61 20.63 -9.69
C THR A 265 16.30 20.13 -9.10
N TRP A 266 16.09 18.81 -9.12
CA TRP A 266 14.92 18.15 -8.54
C TRP A 266 13.60 18.49 -9.24
N TYR A 267 12.52 17.86 -8.78
CA TYR A 267 11.17 18.08 -9.26
C TYR A 267 10.68 19.50 -8.92
N GLN A 268 9.91 20.12 -9.81
CA GLN A 268 9.51 21.54 -9.72
C GLN A 268 7.99 21.68 -9.55
N GLY A 269 7.54 22.77 -8.92
CA GLY A 269 6.13 23.17 -8.91
C GLY A 269 5.23 22.32 -8.01
N MET A 270 5.79 21.59 -7.05
CA MET A 270 5.02 20.91 -6.02
C MET A 270 4.29 21.94 -5.14
N ARG A 271 3.11 21.60 -4.62
CA ARG A 271 2.28 22.52 -3.85
C ARG A 271 2.11 22.01 -2.42
N TYR A 272 2.27 22.91 -1.44
CA TYR A 272 2.25 22.56 -0.01
C TYR A 272 1.27 23.46 0.74
N GLY A 273 0.34 22.87 1.48
CA GLY A 273 -0.72 23.56 2.23
C GLY A 273 -0.63 23.23 3.72
N ALA A 274 -0.95 24.20 4.58
CA ALA A 274 -0.84 24.02 6.03
C ALA A 274 -1.85 22.97 6.54
N ASN A 275 -1.41 22.12 7.46
CA ASN A 275 -2.31 21.33 8.28
C ASN A 275 -2.90 22.23 9.39
N ASN A 276 -3.99 22.91 9.07
CA ASN A 276 -4.67 23.85 9.96
C ASN A 276 -5.42 23.17 11.13
N LEU A 277 -5.38 21.83 11.23
CA LEU A 277 -5.92 21.09 12.37
C LEU A 277 -4.96 21.08 13.56
N CYS A 278 -3.68 21.39 13.34
CA CYS A 278 -2.71 21.57 14.40
C CYS A 278 -2.88 22.92 15.13
N ALA A 279 -2.48 22.94 16.40
CA ALA A 279 -2.32 24.17 17.16
C ALA A 279 -1.32 25.12 16.47
N SER A 280 -1.63 26.41 16.51
CA SER A 280 -0.82 27.48 15.94
C SER A 280 0.34 27.87 16.85
N GLU A 281 1.47 28.18 16.25
CA GLU A 281 2.70 28.70 16.85
C GLU A 281 3.11 29.99 16.12
N SER A 282 3.25 31.08 16.88
CA SER A 282 3.49 32.41 16.29
C SER A 282 4.83 32.53 15.55
N GLU A 283 5.81 31.70 15.91
CA GLU A 283 7.14 31.68 15.29
C GLU A 283 7.14 31.02 13.91
N GLU A 284 6.08 30.29 13.55
CA GLU A 284 5.93 29.64 12.26
C GLU A 284 5.10 30.45 11.25
N ILE A 285 4.57 31.62 11.65
CA ILE A 285 3.75 32.47 10.80
C ILE A 285 4.61 33.15 9.73
N GLN A 286 4.25 32.93 8.47
CA GLN A 286 4.88 33.56 7.31
C GLN A 286 3.94 34.57 6.62
N THR A 287 4.53 35.42 5.77
CA THR A 287 3.78 36.24 4.82
C THR A 287 4.34 36.04 3.42
N LEU A 288 3.46 35.98 2.42
CA LEU A 288 3.88 35.83 1.02
C LEU A 288 4.85 36.93 0.58
N ALA A 289 4.62 38.18 1.00
CA ALA A 289 5.46 39.30 0.62
C ALA A 289 6.93 39.12 1.06
N LYS A 290 7.13 38.55 2.26
CA LYS A 290 8.48 38.25 2.78
C LYS A 290 9.15 37.13 2.00
N ILE A 291 8.44 36.02 1.78
CA ILE A 291 8.98 34.87 1.06
C ILE A 291 9.30 35.22 -0.40
N ASN A 292 8.41 35.94 -1.09
CA ASN A 292 8.67 36.40 -2.45
C ASN A 292 9.88 37.34 -2.52
N ALA A 293 10.07 38.23 -1.55
CA ALA A 293 11.24 39.10 -1.50
C ALA A 293 12.54 38.27 -1.39
N SER A 294 12.55 37.26 -0.50
CA SER A 294 13.68 36.36 -0.31
C SER A 294 14.01 35.55 -1.57
N LEU A 295 13.00 34.93 -2.20
CA LEU A 295 13.20 34.17 -3.45
C LEU A 295 13.64 35.06 -4.62
N THR A 296 13.16 36.30 -4.70
CA THR A 296 13.57 37.25 -5.75
C THR A 296 15.01 37.70 -5.59
N GLU A 297 15.48 37.88 -4.35
CA GLU A 297 16.89 38.17 -4.06
C GLU A 297 17.80 36.96 -4.32
N GLY A 298 17.24 35.75 -4.18
CA GLY A 298 17.96 34.48 -4.26
C GLY A 298 18.53 34.10 -2.91
N ILE A 299 18.33 32.85 -2.50
CA ILE A 299 18.78 32.37 -1.18
C ILE A 299 20.30 32.25 -1.18
N THR A 300 20.96 32.91 -0.23
CA THR A 300 22.43 32.92 -0.13
C THR A 300 22.96 31.96 0.93
N GLU A 301 22.10 31.62 1.89
CA GLU A 301 22.33 30.71 2.98
C GLU A 301 22.46 29.27 2.47
N ASN A 302 23.20 28.44 3.21
CA ASN A 302 23.43 27.05 2.82
C ASN A 302 22.24 26.12 3.09
N ALA A 303 21.24 26.58 3.83
CA ALA A 303 20.08 25.79 4.22
C ALA A 303 18.86 26.70 4.36
N CYS A 304 17.70 26.16 4.01
CA CYS A 304 16.44 26.84 4.21
C CYS A 304 16.10 27.02 5.69
N THR A 305 15.41 28.11 5.99
CA THR A 305 14.74 28.35 7.27
C THR A 305 13.34 28.89 7.01
N ILE A 306 12.49 28.87 8.03
CA ILE A 306 11.14 29.46 7.98
C ILE A 306 11.17 30.97 7.66
N GLU A 307 12.30 31.65 7.81
CA GLU A 307 12.38 33.09 7.58
C GLU A 307 12.72 33.45 6.13
N ILE A 308 13.41 32.55 5.43
CA ILE A 308 14.00 32.85 4.11
C ILE A 308 13.44 31.97 2.99
N CYS A 309 12.86 30.80 3.30
CA CYS A 309 12.27 29.90 2.31
C CYS A 309 10.75 29.76 2.53
N PRO A 310 9.99 29.27 1.53
CA PRO A 310 8.64 28.75 1.75
C PRO A 310 8.61 27.79 2.94
N ALA A 311 7.48 27.71 3.65
CA ALA A 311 7.38 26.86 4.85
C ALA A 311 7.64 25.37 4.58
N SER A 312 7.52 24.94 3.33
CA SER A 312 7.87 23.60 2.87
C SER A 312 9.37 23.33 2.74
N PHE A 313 10.21 24.37 2.82
CA PHE A 313 11.65 24.33 2.52
C PHE A 313 11.99 23.89 1.09
N ASP A 314 11.01 23.97 0.19
CA ASP A 314 11.18 23.82 -1.25
C ASP A 314 11.08 25.21 -1.90
N VAL A 315 12.21 25.71 -2.39
CA VAL A 315 12.29 27.00 -3.10
C VAL A 315 11.68 26.95 -4.51
N ASN A 316 11.44 25.75 -5.02
CA ASN A 316 10.86 25.48 -6.33
C ASN A 316 9.34 25.18 -6.26
N ALA A 317 8.74 25.27 -5.06
CA ALA A 317 7.32 25.08 -4.85
C ALA A 317 6.46 26.15 -5.55
N ASP A 318 5.25 25.79 -5.93
CA ASP A 318 4.24 26.75 -6.37
C ASP A 318 3.80 27.62 -5.18
N LEU A 319 3.79 28.95 -5.35
CA LEU A 319 3.32 29.94 -4.36
C LEU A 319 2.04 30.66 -4.79
N GLY A 320 1.37 30.14 -5.81
CA GLY A 320 0.09 30.61 -6.30
C GLY A 320 -1.03 30.50 -5.27
N PHE A 321 -2.21 30.99 -5.65
CA PHE A 321 -3.39 30.87 -4.81
C PHE A 321 -3.84 29.41 -4.67
N MET A 322 -4.27 29.05 -3.47
CA MET A 322 -5.05 27.86 -3.21
C MET A 322 -6.49 28.03 -3.73
N ASP A 323 -7.27 26.95 -3.72
CA ASP A 323 -8.63 26.92 -4.27
C ASP A 323 -9.58 27.94 -3.62
N ASN A 324 -9.35 28.28 -2.35
CA ASN A 324 -10.13 29.31 -1.63
C ASN A 324 -9.83 30.75 -2.09
N ARG A 325 -8.80 30.94 -2.93
CA ARG A 325 -8.34 32.22 -3.51
C ARG A 325 -7.92 33.27 -2.47
N THR A 326 -7.71 32.87 -1.23
CA THR A 326 -7.23 33.74 -0.15
C THR A 326 -5.88 33.29 0.37
N ASP A 327 -5.69 31.98 0.49
CA ASP A 327 -4.45 31.39 0.95
C ASP A 327 -3.54 31.08 -0.23
N HIS A 328 -2.25 30.99 0.07
CA HIS A 328 -1.19 30.69 -0.88
C HIS A 328 -0.54 29.37 -0.54
N TRP A 329 -0.25 28.59 -1.58
CA TRP A 329 0.63 27.44 -1.46
C TRP A 329 2.01 27.88 -0.94
N GLY A 330 2.67 27.02 -0.16
CA GLY A 330 4.01 27.22 0.39
C GLY A 330 4.15 28.28 1.49
N VAL A 331 3.07 28.97 1.90
CA VAL A 331 3.11 30.04 2.91
C VAL A 331 2.28 29.66 4.14
N ASN A 332 2.93 29.52 5.29
CA ASN A 332 2.25 29.21 6.55
C ASN A 332 1.63 30.46 7.22
N SER A 333 0.50 30.93 6.69
CA SER A 333 -0.13 32.18 7.19
C SER A 333 -0.75 32.03 8.59
N ASN A 334 -1.02 30.80 9.03
CA ASN A 334 -1.66 30.50 10.32
C ASN A 334 -0.68 30.00 11.39
N GLY A 335 0.58 29.72 11.03
CA GLY A 335 1.57 29.17 11.95
C GLY A 335 1.22 27.78 12.48
N THR A 336 0.45 26.97 11.75
CA THR A 336 0.11 25.59 12.15
C THR A 336 1.15 24.61 11.61
N CYS A 337 1.01 23.31 11.88
CA CYS A 337 1.86 22.30 11.23
C CYS A 337 1.87 22.51 9.71
N PHE A 338 3.05 22.40 9.10
CA PHE A 338 3.21 22.64 7.67
C PHE A 338 4.01 21.50 7.02
N PRO A 339 3.53 20.91 5.91
CA PRO A 339 4.24 19.89 5.16
C PRO A 339 5.59 20.40 4.63
N ARG A 340 6.66 19.66 4.89
CA ARG A 340 8.01 19.94 4.38
C ARG A 340 8.38 18.96 3.29
N MET A 341 9.15 19.41 2.31
CA MET A 341 9.74 18.52 1.32
C MET A 341 10.59 17.48 2.04
N ASN A 342 10.38 16.21 1.71
CA ASN A 342 11.18 15.14 2.26
C ASN A 342 12.57 15.14 1.61
N ALA A 343 13.61 14.94 2.42
CA ALA A 343 15.00 14.83 1.98
C ALA A 343 15.33 13.52 1.25
N TYR A 344 14.31 12.75 0.83
CA TYR A 344 14.50 11.46 0.18
C TYR A 344 15.14 11.63 -1.21
N THR A 345 16.35 11.11 -1.37
CA THR A 345 17.15 11.24 -2.60
C THR A 345 17.01 10.05 -3.55
N GLY A 346 15.95 9.25 -3.43
CA GLY A 346 15.76 8.04 -4.24
C GLY A 346 16.56 6.83 -3.73
N ALA A 347 16.24 5.66 -4.29
CA ALA A 347 16.96 4.41 -4.04
C ALA A 347 17.31 3.73 -5.35
N TYR A 348 18.44 3.02 -5.38
CA TYR A 348 18.80 2.13 -6.48
C TYR A 348 18.29 0.72 -6.18
N LEU A 349 17.49 0.20 -7.11
CA LEU A 349 16.94 -1.15 -7.05
C LEU A 349 17.80 -2.06 -7.92
N CYS A 350 18.33 -3.09 -7.28
CA CYS A 350 19.28 -4.01 -7.88
C CYS A 350 18.87 -5.45 -7.60
N ASN A 351 19.21 -6.35 -8.52
CA ASN A 351 19.17 -7.78 -8.24
C ASN A 351 20.37 -8.21 -7.37
N ALA A 352 20.23 -9.37 -6.73
CA ALA A 352 21.30 -9.97 -5.94
C ALA A 352 22.60 -10.18 -6.74
N GLY A 353 23.74 -9.96 -6.10
CA GLY A 353 25.06 -10.10 -6.70
C GLY A 353 25.43 -9.04 -7.74
N ASN A 354 24.62 -7.99 -7.93
CA ASN A 354 24.98 -6.86 -8.76
C ASN A 354 26.08 -6.04 -8.07
N THR A 355 27.21 -5.84 -8.76
CA THR A 355 28.42 -5.20 -8.22
C THR A 355 28.55 -3.73 -8.62
N ALA A 356 27.52 -3.13 -9.22
CA ALA A 356 27.52 -1.71 -9.53
C ALA A 356 27.64 -0.88 -8.24
N SER A 357 28.43 0.20 -8.29
CA SER A 357 28.75 1.02 -7.11
C SER A 357 27.54 1.69 -6.46
N LYS A 358 26.43 1.80 -7.18
CA LYS A 358 25.18 2.39 -6.68
C LYS A 358 24.23 1.36 -6.08
N CYS A 359 24.50 0.07 -6.28
CA CYS A 359 23.81 -0.98 -5.54
C CYS A 359 24.39 -1.05 -4.12
N THR A 360 23.52 -1.19 -3.13
CA THR A 360 23.97 -1.55 -1.77
C THR A 360 24.80 -2.84 -1.86
N GLU A 361 25.88 -2.94 -1.08
CA GLU A 361 26.71 -4.15 -1.03
C GLU A 361 25.82 -5.37 -0.71
N SER A 362 25.51 -6.14 -1.76
CA SER A 362 24.74 -7.37 -1.65
C SER A 362 25.63 -8.55 -2.00
N GLY A 363 25.53 -9.61 -1.21
CA GLY A 363 26.02 -10.91 -1.63
C GLY A 363 25.13 -11.50 -2.72
N GLY A 364 25.47 -12.70 -3.16
CA GLY A 364 24.77 -13.41 -4.23
C GLY A 364 25.62 -13.54 -5.49
N SER A 365 25.15 -14.36 -6.42
CA SER A 365 25.78 -14.57 -7.72
C SER A 365 24.70 -14.50 -8.79
N THR A 366 24.88 -13.62 -9.77
CA THR A 366 24.03 -13.57 -10.95
C THR A 366 24.88 -13.55 -12.21
N SER A 367 24.32 -14.04 -13.31
CA SER A 367 24.96 -13.87 -14.61
C SER A 367 24.89 -12.40 -15.01
N ALA A 368 25.90 -11.88 -15.70
CA ALA A 368 25.90 -10.49 -16.18
C ALA A 368 24.66 -10.17 -17.05
N ALA A 369 24.11 -11.17 -17.77
CA ALA A 369 22.92 -11.02 -18.60
C ALA A 369 21.59 -10.94 -17.81
N SER A 370 21.60 -11.25 -16.51
CA SER A 370 20.44 -11.16 -15.62
C SER A 370 20.52 -9.97 -14.66
N SER A 371 21.60 -9.20 -14.73
CA SER A 371 21.84 -8.05 -13.86
C SER A 371 20.95 -6.88 -14.24
N PHE A 372 20.30 -6.26 -13.27
CA PHE A 372 19.59 -5.00 -13.45
C PHE A 372 19.93 -4.03 -12.34
N MET A 373 19.89 -2.75 -12.69
CA MET A 373 20.02 -1.64 -11.74
C MET A 373 19.24 -0.46 -12.31
N TYR A 374 18.30 0.06 -11.54
CA TYR A 374 17.60 1.29 -11.89
C TYR A 374 17.30 2.09 -10.65
N GLN A 375 17.20 3.40 -10.82
CA GLN A 375 16.84 4.31 -9.73
C GLN A 375 15.33 4.48 -9.68
N MET A 376 14.80 4.63 -8.48
CA MET A 376 13.45 5.14 -8.22
C MET A 376 13.52 6.47 -7.47
N ASP A 377 12.44 7.25 -7.60
CA ASP A 377 12.19 8.42 -6.78
C ASP A 377 10.90 8.25 -5.99
N ALA A 378 10.82 8.95 -4.85
CA ALA A 378 9.58 9.23 -4.15
C ALA A 378 9.46 10.74 -4.05
N LEU A 379 8.47 11.31 -4.72
CA LEU A 379 8.11 12.72 -4.55
C LEU A 379 7.21 12.76 -3.33
N SER A 380 7.72 13.32 -2.24
CA SER A 380 7.05 13.21 -0.96
C SER A 380 7.16 14.45 -0.10
N SER A 381 6.20 14.56 0.81
CA SER A 381 6.20 15.56 1.87
C SER A 381 5.86 14.93 3.21
N ASN A 382 6.64 15.27 4.23
CA ASN A 382 6.34 14.92 5.60
C ASN A 382 5.58 16.07 6.24
N TRP A 383 4.46 15.77 6.89
CA TRP A 383 3.64 16.78 7.54
C TRP A 383 3.34 16.43 8.99
N GLY A 384 3.49 17.43 9.86
CA GLY A 384 3.23 17.28 11.29
C GLY A 384 1.76 16.97 11.58
N ILE A 385 1.53 16.06 12.52
CA ILE A 385 0.21 15.55 12.83
C ILE A 385 -0.35 16.11 14.14
N HIS A 386 -1.66 16.24 14.17
CA HIS A 386 -2.42 16.64 15.35
C HIS A 386 -2.92 15.38 16.07
N LEU A 387 -3.10 15.47 17.39
CA LEU A 387 -3.35 14.33 18.27
C LEU A 387 -4.64 13.57 17.92
N ALA A 388 -5.61 14.22 17.27
CA ALA A 388 -6.84 13.56 16.81
C ALA A 388 -6.56 12.30 15.97
N ALA A 389 -5.47 12.26 15.20
CA ALA A 389 -5.08 11.08 14.42
C ALA A 389 -4.94 9.81 15.28
N TYR A 390 -4.61 9.94 16.56
CA TYR A 390 -4.44 8.82 17.50
C TYR A 390 -5.62 8.62 18.45
N VAL A 391 -6.40 9.66 18.75
CA VAL A 391 -7.46 9.63 19.77
C VAL A 391 -8.87 9.75 19.21
N ASP A 392 -9.02 9.94 17.91
CA ASP A 392 -10.29 10.11 17.20
C ASP A 392 -10.19 9.60 15.75
N TRP A 393 -11.32 9.63 15.05
CA TRP A 393 -11.39 9.35 13.62
C TRP A 393 -10.97 10.58 12.80
N VAL A 394 -10.03 10.38 11.87
CA VAL A 394 -9.58 11.40 10.91
C VAL A 394 -9.82 10.91 9.49
N THR A 395 -10.28 11.82 8.63
CA THR A 395 -10.52 11.58 7.22
C THR A 395 -9.31 12.00 6.38
N TYR A 396 -8.70 11.04 5.70
CA TYR A 396 -7.61 11.20 4.77
C TYR A 396 -8.14 11.04 3.35
N THR A 397 -7.76 11.94 2.45
CA THR A 397 -8.25 11.94 1.09
C THR A 397 -7.10 12.05 0.10
N VAL A 398 -7.15 11.26 -0.96
CA VAL A 398 -6.35 11.47 -2.16
C VAL A 398 -7.26 11.67 -3.35
N GLU A 399 -7.09 12.79 -4.05
CA GLU A 399 -7.61 12.97 -5.39
C GLU A 399 -6.50 12.68 -6.40
N TRP A 400 -6.77 11.78 -7.34
CA TRP A 400 -5.83 11.40 -8.38
C TRP A 400 -6.49 11.56 -9.76
N VAL A 401 -5.92 12.45 -10.56
CA VAL A 401 -6.34 12.73 -11.93
C VAL A 401 -5.20 12.35 -12.87
N THR A 402 -5.51 11.53 -13.88
CA THR A 402 -4.54 11.02 -14.86
C THR A 402 -4.30 12.00 -16.02
N GLY A 403 -3.30 11.72 -16.86
CA GLY A 403 -2.99 12.51 -18.06
C GLY A 403 -2.10 13.73 -17.80
N ASP A 404 -1.77 14.45 -18.88
CA ASP A 404 -0.76 15.52 -18.87
C ASP A 404 -1.14 16.76 -18.04
N ASP A 405 -2.44 17.00 -17.86
CA ASP A 405 -3.00 18.07 -17.02
C ASP A 405 -3.47 17.55 -15.64
N GLY A 406 -3.16 16.29 -15.33
CA GLY A 406 -3.54 15.61 -14.10
C GLY A 406 -2.74 16.04 -12.87
N TYR A 407 -3.03 15.41 -11.74
CA TYR A 407 -2.34 15.64 -10.47
C TYR A 407 -2.66 14.52 -9.46
N VAL A 408 -1.86 14.44 -8.41
CA VAL A 408 -2.23 13.74 -7.16
C VAL A 408 -2.22 14.77 -6.04
N ARG A 409 -3.33 14.87 -5.32
CA ARG A 409 -3.54 15.81 -4.22
C ARG A 409 -3.94 15.07 -2.96
N TRP A 410 -3.33 15.43 -1.85
CA TRP A 410 -3.64 14.93 -0.51
C TRP A 410 -4.39 15.97 0.30
N GLU A 411 -5.39 15.51 1.04
CA GLU A 411 -6.16 16.32 1.97
C GLU A 411 -6.39 15.60 3.29
N VAL A 412 -6.50 16.39 4.36
CA VAL A 412 -6.95 15.92 5.68
C VAL A 412 -8.18 16.72 6.12
N GLU A 413 -9.26 16.04 6.46
CA GLU A 413 -10.56 16.67 6.80
C GLU A 413 -11.02 17.70 5.74
N GLY A 414 -10.77 17.42 4.46
CA GLY A 414 -11.10 18.30 3.34
C GLY A 414 -10.20 19.54 3.20
N ASN A 415 -9.04 19.57 3.87
CA ASN A 415 -8.05 20.64 3.73
C ASN A 415 -6.85 20.14 2.90
N PRO A 416 -6.55 20.74 1.75
CA PRO A 416 -5.40 20.37 0.94
C PRO A 416 -4.07 20.55 1.67
N LEU A 417 -3.24 19.50 1.65
CA LEU A 417 -1.93 19.44 2.31
C LEU A 417 -0.78 19.42 1.31
N TYR A 418 -0.90 18.62 0.26
CA TYR A 418 0.18 18.42 -0.68
C TYR A 418 -0.39 18.13 -2.06
N GLU A 419 0.27 18.58 -3.12
CA GLU A 419 -0.11 18.26 -4.48
C GLU A 419 1.11 18.14 -5.39
N ILE A 420 1.09 17.12 -6.23
CA ILE A 420 2.02 16.92 -7.32
C ILE A 420 1.23 17.03 -8.63
N ALA A 421 1.44 18.11 -9.37
CA ALA A 421 0.88 18.26 -10.71
C ALA A 421 1.62 17.35 -11.69
N ALA A 422 0.95 16.87 -12.74
CA ALA A 422 1.56 16.03 -13.78
C ALA A 422 2.79 16.69 -14.41
N ALA A 423 2.74 18.02 -14.62
CA ALA A 423 3.86 18.82 -15.11
C ALA A 423 5.17 18.64 -14.32
N THR A 424 5.08 18.33 -13.02
CA THR A 424 6.24 18.06 -12.16
C THR A 424 7.06 16.88 -12.70
N VAL A 425 6.41 15.84 -13.24
CA VAL A 425 7.06 14.60 -13.71
C VAL A 425 7.15 14.49 -15.23
N THR A 426 6.26 15.16 -15.97
CA THR A 426 6.25 15.20 -17.44
C THR A 426 7.18 16.27 -18.02
N ASN A 427 7.46 17.33 -17.25
CA ASN A 427 8.39 18.41 -17.63
C ASN A 427 9.47 18.65 -16.55
N PRO A 428 10.28 17.62 -16.21
CA PRO A 428 11.37 17.77 -15.24
C PRO A 428 12.49 18.67 -15.81
N PRO A 429 13.35 19.27 -14.96
CA PRO A 429 14.49 20.05 -15.43
C PRO A 429 15.39 19.26 -16.40
N GLN A 430 15.96 19.95 -17.37
CA GLN A 430 16.77 19.33 -18.41
C GLN A 430 18.09 20.06 -18.59
N ASP A 431 19.12 19.27 -18.90
CA ASP A 431 20.40 19.78 -19.39
C ASP A 431 20.32 19.97 -20.92
N ALA A 432 21.43 20.41 -21.53
CA ALA A 432 21.48 20.62 -22.97
C ALA A 432 21.29 19.32 -23.78
N ALA A 433 21.62 18.16 -23.21
CA ALA A 433 21.47 16.86 -23.86
C ALA A 433 20.11 16.19 -23.59
N GLN A 434 19.26 16.78 -22.75
CA GLN A 434 17.93 16.28 -22.38
C GLN A 434 17.99 14.88 -21.72
N LEU A 435 18.92 14.72 -20.77
CA LEU A 435 19.20 13.44 -20.12
C LEU A 435 18.31 13.13 -18.92
N ASN A 436 17.39 14.01 -18.53
CA ASN A 436 16.45 13.72 -17.45
C ASN A 436 15.22 12.99 -18.00
N PRO A 437 14.92 11.75 -17.58
CA PRO A 437 13.78 10.99 -18.09
C PRO A 437 12.46 11.68 -17.78
N LYS A 438 11.70 11.96 -18.84
CA LYS A 438 10.30 12.40 -18.77
C LYS A 438 9.42 11.20 -18.45
N LYS A 439 8.60 11.35 -17.43
CA LYS A 439 7.65 10.32 -17.00
C LYS A 439 6.26 10.70 -17.48
N ILE A 440 5.33 9.78 -17.34
CA ILE A 440 3.90 10.09 -17.41
C ILE A 440 3.36 10.27 -15.99
N MET A 441 2.24 10.97 -15.88
CA MET A 441 1.43 10.89 -14.66
C MET A 441 1.06 9.43 -14.41
N ILE A 442 0.78 9.05 -13.17
CA ILE A 442 0.35 7.68 -12.88
C ILE A 442 -0.97 7.40 -13.62
N GLU A 443 -0.96 6.37 -14.47
CA GLU A 443 -2.11 5.93 -15.24
C GLU A 443 -2.44 4.44 -15.00
N GLU A 444 -1.59 3.68 -14.30
CA GLU A 444 -1.82 2.26 -14.01
C GLU A 444 -3.07 2.05 -13.13
N PRO A 445 -3.87 0.98 -13.32
CA PRO A 445 -4.91 0.64 -12.35
C PRO A 445 -4.25 0.31 -11.00
N LEU A 446 -4.60 1.07 -9.97
CA LEU A 446 -4.04 0.89 -8.62
C LEU A 446 -5.04 0.15 -7.73
N TYR A 447 -4.55 -0.66 -6.81
CA TYR A 447 -5.33 -1.27 -5.73
C TYR A 447 -4.89 -0.76 -4.36
N ILE A 448 -5.79 -0.81 -3.37
CA ILE A 448 -5.53 -0.27 -2.02
C ILE A 448 -4.89 -1.32 -1.11
N ILE A 449 -3.99 -0.88 -0.24
CA ILE A 449 -3.32 -1.66 0.80
C ILE A 449 -3.46 -0.94 2.15
N PHE A 450 -3.66 -1.72 3.21
CA PHE A 450 -3.55 -1.27 4.60
C PHE A 450 -2.54 -2.15 5.33
N ASN A 451 -1.62 -1.56 6.08
CA ASN A 451 -0.72 -2.30 6.95
C ASN A 451 -0.31 -1.49 8.17
N VAL A 452 0.21 -2.19 9.17
CA VAL A 452 0.99 -1.57 10.26
C VAL A 452 2.33 -2.27 10.31
N ALA A 453 3.41 -1.52 10.07
CA ALA A 453 4.76 -2.03 10.05
C ALA A 453 5.58 -1.54 11.24
N LEU A 454 6.68 -2.22 11.56
CA LEU A 454 7.61 -1.84 12.63
C LEU A 454 9.05 -2.03 12.14
N SER A 455 9.82 -0.94 12.03
CA SER A 455 11.20 -1.02 11.55
C SER A 455 12.22 -0.60 12.60
N SER A 456 13.44 -1.10 12.43
CA SER A 456 14.62 -0.61 13.17
C SER A 456 15.29 0.62 12.57
N SER A 457 14.93 1.01 11.33
CA SER A 457 15.60 2.09 10.59
C SER A 457 14.76 3.34 10.36
N TRP A 458 13.45 3.30 10.65
CA TRP A 458 12.55 4.44 10.44
C TRP A 458 12.58 5.46 11.57
N GLY A 459 12.00 6.63 11.30
CA GLY A 459 11.89 7.75 12.26
C GLY A 459 11.07 7.35 13.48
N SER A 460 9.86 6.83 13.27
CA SER A 460 9.12 6.12 14.30
C SER A 460 9.56 4.66 14.36
N LYS A 461 9.83 4.17 15.57
CA LYS A 461 10.28 2.80 15.81
C LYS A 461 9.89 2.32 17.20
N PRO A 462 9.74 1.00 17.39
CA PRO A 462 9.50 0.46 18.71
C PRO A 462 10.71 0.58 19.63
N PRO A 463 10.51 0.50 20.95
CA PRO A 463 11.61 0.44 21.90
C PRO A 463 12.57 -0.70 21.56
N ASN A 464 13.88 -0.44 21.73
CA ASN A 464 14.96 -1.41 21.50
C ASN A 464 15.02 -2.02 20.09
N ALA A 465 14.40 -1.37 19.09
CA ALA A 465 14.31 -1.85 17.71
C ALA A 465 15.65 -2.38 17.15
N GLY A 466 15.63 -3.60 16.61
CA GLY A 466 16.79 -4.26 16.00
C GLY A 466 17.86 -4.76 16.98
N THR A 467 17.69 -4.59 18.30
CA THR A 467 18.68 -5.04 19.31
C THR A 467 18.15 -6.11 20.26
N SER A 468 16.89 -6.00 20.67
CA SER A 468 16.19 -6.96 21.54
C SER A 468 14.67 -6.76 21.39
N GLY A 469 13.87 -7.59 22.07
CA GLY A 469 12.42 -7.36 22.16
C GLY A 469 12.07 -6.05 22.86
N CYS A 470 10.79 -5.68 22.79
CA CYS A 470 10.29 -4.37 23.24
C CYS A 470 10.82 -3.97 24.63
N TYR A 471 10.72 -4.87 25.61
CA TYR A 471 11.08 -4.59 27.01
C TYR A 471 12.59 -4.45 27.27
N GLY A 472 13.45 -4.92 26.36
CA GLY A 472 14.91 -4.95 26.57
C GLY A 472 15.30 -5.66 27.88
N ASP A 473 15.97 -4.96 28.79
CA ASP A 473 16.34 -5.49 30.12
C ASP A 473 15.27 -5.29 31.22
N GLY A 474 14.15 -4.65 30.88
CA GLY A 474 13.01 -4.39 31.76
C GLY A 474 13.23 -3.32 32.83
N LYS A 475 14.36 -2.59 32.82
CA LYS A 475 14.64 -1.58 33.86
C LYS A 475 14.12 -0.18 33.52
N ASP A 476 13.94 0.14 32.24
CA ASP A 476 13.48 1.46 31.83
C ASP A 476 11.95 1.56 31.95
N LYS A 477 11.49 2.47 32.80
CA LYS A 477 10.06 2.62 33.11
C LYS A 477 9.26 3.16 31.94
N LYS A 478 9.85 4.03 31.11
CA LYS A 478 9.16 4.63 29.95
C LYS A 478 8.97 3.55 28.88
N THR A 479 10.02 2.81 28.57
CA THR A 479 9.98 1.64 27.67
C THR A 479 8.93 0.64 28.14
N ASN A 480 8.95 0.25 29.42
CA ASN A 480 7.95 -0.70 29.93
C ASN A 480 6.53 -0.17 29.74
N ALA A 481 6.27 1.11 30.04
CA ALA A 481 4.95 1.70 29.86
C ALA A 481 4.49 1.75 28.39
N ILE A 482 5.42 1.95 27.44
CA ILE A 482 5.14 1.88 26.00
C ILE A 482 4.86 0.43 25.58
N CYS A 483 5.68 -0.52 26.03
CA CYS A 483 5.51 -1.94 25.71
C CYS A 483 4.23 -2.52 26.32
N ASP A 484 3.85 -2.09 27.53
CA ASP A 484 2.60 -2.47 28.20
C ASP A 484 1.34 -1.96 27.48
N ALA A 485 1.49 -1.06 26.49
CA ALA A 485 0.39 -0.56 25.69
C ALA A 485 0.13 -1.40 24.42
N PHE A 486 0.95 -2.41 24.13
CA PHE A 486 0.63 -3.42 23.13
C PHE A 486 -0.43 -4.42 23.66
N PRO A 487 -1.36 -4.93 22.82
CA PRO A 487 -1.48 -4.65 21.38
C PRO A 487 -2.00 -3.23 21.09
N MET A 488 -1.48 -2.63 20.02
CA MET A 488 -1.95 -1.35 19.48
C MET A 488 -2.81 -1.59 18.24
N LYS A 489 -3.89 -0.81 18.12
CA LYS A 489 -4.90 -1.03 17.08
C LYS A 489 -4.97 0.16 16.12
N MET A 490 -4.76 -0.10 14.84
CA MET A 490 -5.18 0.78 13.75
C MET A 490 -6.64 0.45 13.41
N LYS A 491 -7.47 1.47 13.18
CA LYS A 491 -8.87 1.28 12.82
C LYS A 491 -9.21 2.01 11.52
N ILE A 492 -10.09 1.43 10.71
CA ILE A 492 -10.62 2.03 9.49
C ILE A 492 -12.15 1.89 9.53
N ASP A 493 -12.83 3.03 9.56
CA ASP A 493 -14.30 3.13 9.54
C ASP A 493 -14.82 2.83 8.13
N TYR A 494 -14.29 3.53 7.13
CA TYR A 494 -14.66 3.28 5.74
C TYR A 494 -13.53 3.61 4.76
N VAL A 495 -13.66 3.03 3.57
CA VAL A 495 -12.90 3.35 2.36
C VAL A 495 -13.90 3.65 1.26
N ARG A 496 -13.89 4.86 0.72
CA ARG A 496 -14.81 5.29 -0.33
C ARG A 496 -14.05 5.73 -1.57
N VAL A 497 -14.50 5.28 -2.73
CA VAL A 497 -13.92 5.64 -4.03
C VAL A 497 -14.98 6.26 -4.92
N TYR A 498 -14.67 7.43 -5.46
CA TYR A 498 -15.50 8.19 -6.39
C TYR A 498 -14.73 8.40 -7.69
N GLN A 499 -15.37 8.14 -8.83
CA GLN A 499 -14.72 8.26 -10.14
C GLN A 499 -15.64 8.99 -11.12
N ASP A 500 -15.04 9.74 -12.04
CA ASP A 500 -15.73 10.24 -13.22
C ASP A 500 -15.95 9.10 -14.21
N THR A 501 -17.20 8.78 -14.51
CA THR A 501 -17.56 7.66 -15.40
C THR A 501 -17.13 7.83 -16.86
N SER A 502 -16.64 9.01 -17.25
CA SER A 502 -16.25 9.34 -18.63
C SER A 502 -14.75 9.35 -18.88
N THR A 503 -13.94 9.66 -17.87
CA THR A 503 -12.48 9.79 -18.00
C THR A 503 -11.69 8.75 -17.22
N MET A 504 -12.35 8.02 -16.30
CA MET A 504 -11.72 7.06 -15.40
C MET A 504 -12.27 5.65 -15.63
N ALA A 505 -11.51 4.64 -15.20
CA ALA A 505 -11.90 3.24 -15.32
C ALA A 505 -11.98 2.57 -13.95
N TYR A 506 -13.00 1.74 -13.75
CA TYR A 506 -13.08 0.83 -12.61
C TYR A 506 -12.56 -0.55 -13.01
N GLY A 507 -11.98 -1.27 -12.06
CA GLY A 507 -11.45 -2.61 -12.26
C GLY A 507 -9.95 -2.63 -12.56
N CYS A 508 -9.43 -3.85 -12.59
CA CYS A 508 -7.99 -4.12 -12.60
C CYS A 508 -7.41 -4.29 -14.01
N ASP A 509 -8.24 -4.49 -15.04
CA ASP A 509 -7.84 -4.81 -16.41
C ASP A 509 -8.47 -3.87 -17.46
N PRO A 510 -8.29 -2.54 -17.32
CA PRO A 510 -8.81 -1.58 -18.29
C PRO A 510 -8.11 -1.74 -19.65
N ALA A 511 -8.83 -1.54 -20.75
CA ALA A 511 -8.27 -1.70 -22.10
C ALA A 511 -7.08 -0.76 -22.39
N SER A 512 -7.02 0.41 -21.74
CA SER A 512 -5.89 1.33 -21.84
C SER A 512 -4.62 0.75 -21.19
N HIS A 513 -4.77 -0.06 -20.14
CA HIS A 513 -3.70 -0.56 -19.28
C HIS A 513 -4.01 -2.00 -18.84
N PRO A 514 -4.05 -2.99 -19.77
CA PRO A 514 -4.38 -4.37 -19.44
C PRO A 514 -3.35 -4.95 -18.47
N THR A 515 -3.81 -5.81 -17.55
CA THR A 515 -2.97 -6.52 -16.57
C THR A 515 -3.31 -8.00 -16.45
N LYS A 516 -4.53 -8.42 -16.81
CA LYS A 516 -5.06 -9.75 -16.47
C LYS A 516 -4.20 -10.87 -17.05
N GLN A 517 -4.01 -10.87 -18.37
CA GLN A 517 -3.29 -11.94 -19.04
C GLN A 517 -1.81 -11.99 -18.61
N TRP A 518 -1.18 -10.84 -18.38
CA TRP A 518 0.17 -10.76 -17.83
C TRP A 518 0.28 -11.43 -16.47
N ILE A 519 -0.63 -11.12 -15.55
CA ILE A 519 -0.64 -11.71 -14.21
C ILE A 519 -0.88 -13.23 -14.30
N GLU A 520 -1.80 -13.67 -15.16
CA GLU A 520 -2.09 -15.10 -15.36
C GLU A 520 -0.87 -15.86 -15.91
N ASP A 521 -0.17 -15.31 -16.91
CA ASP A 521 1.02 -15.91 -17.51
C ASP A 521 2.23 -15.90 -16.55
N ASN A 522 2.20 -15.10 -15.49
CA ASN A 522 3.28 -14.93 -14.52
C ASN A 522 2.88 -15.25 -13.08
N ILE A 523 1.80 -16.00 -12.87
CA ILE A 523 1.12 -16.12 -11.55
C ILE A 523 2.02 -16.59 -10.41
N ASP A 524 3.04 -17.39 -10.70
CA ASP A 524 4.01 -17.89 -9.72
C ASP A 524 4.85 -16.76 -9.08
N SER A 525 4.92 -15.59 -9.73
CA SER A 525 5.58 -14.39 -9.18
C SER A 525 4.71 -13.62 -8.18
N TYR A 526 3.41 -13.92 -8.13
CA TYR A 526 2.41 -13.16 -7.37
C TYR A 526 1.84 -13.95 -6.18
N GLN A 527 2.23 -15.19 -5.95
CA GLN A 527 1.68 -16.01 -4.88
C GLN A 527 2.72 -16.97 -4.30
N ASP A 528 2.47 -17.42 -3.08
CA ASP A 528 3.15 -18.55 -2.47
C ASP A 528 2.10 -19.50 -1.85
N PHE A 529 2.56 -20.52 -1.13
CA PHE A 529 1.68 -21.55 -0.57
C PHE A 529 0.67 -20.98 0.44
N ASP A 530 1.09 -19.97 1.21
CA ASP A 530 0.26 -19.35 2.25
C ASP A 530 -0.58 -18.20 1.70
N ASN A 531 -0.19 -17.62 0.56
CA ASN A 531 -0.77 -16.40 -0.02
C ASN A 531 -1.21 -16.58 -1.48
N LEU A 532 -2.07 -17.55 -1.72
CA LEU A 532 -2.62 -17.84 -3.04
C LEU A 532 -3.40 -16.65 -3.63
N SER A 533 -3.37 -16.52 -4.96
CA SER A 533 -4.31 -15.63 -5.65
C SER A 533 -5.75 -16.10 -5.40
N ALA A 534 -6.73 -15.18 -5.42
CA ALA A 534 -8.12 -15.51 -5.10
C ALA A 534 -8.68 -16.66 -5.98
N ARG A 535 -8.36 -16.64 -7.28
CA ARG A 535 -8.72 -17.73 -8.21
C ARG A 535 -8.13 -19.07 -7.79
N ASN A 536 -6.84 -19.10 -7.45
CA ASN A 536 -6.17 -20.34 -7.05
C ASN A 536 -6.58 -20.80 -5.66
N ALA A 537 -6.88 -19.90 -4.73
CA ALA A 537 -7.45 -20.25 -3.43
C ALA A 537 -8.82 -20.91 -3.58
N LEU A 538 -9.68 -20.37 -4.47
CA LEU A 538 -10.97 -20.97 -4.82
C LEU A 538 -10.81 -22.29 -5.57
N GLU A 539 -9.82 -22.43 -6.46
CA GLU A 539 -9.54 -23.71 -7.13
C GLU A 539 -8.94 -24.75 -6.17
N PHE A 540 -8.10 -24.33 -5.22
CA PHE A 540 -7.54 -25.18 -4.17
C PHE A 540 -8.64 -25.66 -3.22
N SER A 541 -9.57 -24.79 -2.81
CA SER A 541 -10.75 -25.19 -2.03
C SER A 541 -11.70 -26.09 -2.84
N LYS A 542 -11.80 -25.90 -4.16
CA LYS A 542 -12.51 -26.82 -5.08
C LYS A 542 -11.80 -28.19 -5.25
N ARG A 543 -10.53 -28.35 -4.85
CA ARG A 543 -9.83 -29.66 -4.80
C ARG A 543 -10.20 -30.48 -3.55
N CYS A 544 -10.93 -29.91 -2.59
CA CYS A 544 -11.57 -30.67 -1.53
C CYS A 544 -12.71 -31.50 -2.11
N ARG A 545 -12.66 -32.83 -1.96
CA ARG A 545 -13.85 -33.67 -2.22
C ARG A 545 -14.79 -33.58 -1.03
N VAL A 546 -16.02 -33.16 -1.28
CA VAL A 546 -17.14 -33.37 -0.35
C VAL A 546 -17.70 -34.77 -0.64
N ASP A 547 -17.36 -35.74 0.20
CA ASP A 547 -18.00 -37.06 0.17
C ASP A 547 -19.28 -36.97 1.00
N VAL A 548 -20.43 -36.90 0.31
CA VAL A 548 -21.75 -37.00 0.96
C VAL A 548 -22.16 -38.47 1.01
N ARG A 549 -22.18 -39.08 2.20
CA ARG A 549 -22.73 -40.43 2.38
C ARG A 549 -24.17 -40.36 2.88
N VAL A 550 -25.08 -40.90 2.08
CA VAL A 550 -26.47 -41.10 2.47
C VAL A 550 -26.63 -42.52 2.98
N CYS A 551 -26.82 -42.67 4.30
CA CYS A 551 -26.97 -43.97 4.93
C CYS A 551 -28.45 -44.26 5.21
N TYR A 552 -28.96 -45.36 4.63
CA TYR A 552 -30.28 -45.89 5.00
C TYR A 552 -30.13 -46.92 6.12
N ARG A 553 -30.89 -46.76 7.20
CA ARG A 553 -31.08 -47.86 8.17
C ARG A 553 -32.07 -48.87 7.58
N GLN A 554 -31.57 -50.01 7.11
CA GLN A 554 -32.38 -51.23 6.99
C GLN A 554 -32.12 -52.16 8.18
N PRO A 555 -33.10 -53.01 8.57
CA PRO A 555 -33.02 -53.81 9.79
C PRO A 555 -31.88 -54.84 9.85
N THR A 556 -31.14 -55.11 8.77
CA THR A 556 -30.18 -56.23 8.73
C THR A 556 -28.77 -55.91 8.23
N ALA A 557 -28.45 -54.68 7.78
CA ALA A 557 -27.09 -54.13 7.63
C ALA A 557 -27.14 -52.70 7.04
N PRO A 558 -26.21 -51.78 7.41
CA PRO A 558 -26.09 -50.50 6.72
C PRO A 558 -25.49 -50.70 5.32
N LEU A 559 -26.18 -50.22 4.29
CA LEU A 559 -25.72 -50.23 2.90
C LEU A 559 -25.33 -48.78 2.53
N CYS A 560 -24.02 -48.52 2.39
CA CYS A 560 -23.52 -47.25 1.87
C CYS A 560 -23.33 -47.39 0.36
N LEU A 561 -24.14 -46.70 -0.44
CA LEU A 561 -23.99 -46.66 -1.89
C LEU A 561 -22.98 -45.56 -2.26
N ASN A 562 -22.04 -45.88 -3.15
CA ASN A 562 -20.95 -44.99 -3.57
C ASN A 562 -21.19 -44.32 -4.94
N GLU A 563 -22.38 -44.44 -5.54
CA GLU A 563 -22.56 -44.00 -6.94
C GLU A 563 -23.78 -43.10 -7.17
N ASP A 564 -23.44 -42.02 -7.90
CA ASP A 564 -24.20 -41.16 -8.79
C ASP A 564 -25.10 -40.04 -8.23
N PHE A 565 -24.62 -38.82 -8.53
CA PHE A 565 -25.16 -37.48 -8.38
C PHE A 565 -26.52 -37.20 -9.07
N ALA A 566 -27.34 -38.22 -9.30
CA ALA A 566 -28.59 -38.09 -10.05
C ALA A 566 -29.70 -37.34 -9.28
N ASN A 567 -29.54 -37.10 -7.97
CA ASN A 567 -30.56 -36.49 -7.12
C ASN A 567 -30.13 -35.18 -6.43
N LEU A 568 -28.89 -34.72 -6.66
CA LEU A 568 -28.39 -33.49 -6.03
C LEU A 568 -29.17 -32.25 -6.52
N ASP A 569 -29.58 -32.26 -7.80
CA ASP A 569 -30.42 -31.19 -8.37
C ASP A 569 -31.78 -31.11 -7.70
N ARG A 570 -32.41 -32.26 -7.44
CA ARG A 570 -33.71 -32.33 -6.77
C ARG A 570 -33.65 -31.84 -5.33
N PHE A 571 -32.51 -32.04 -4.65
CA PHE A 571 -32.27 -31.52 -3.31
C PHE A 571 -32.09 -29.99 -3.33
N PHE A 572 -31.30 -29.45 -4.27
CA PHE A 572 -31.13 -28.01 -4.43
C PHE A 572 -32.41 -27.30 -4.88
N GLU A 573 -33.25 -27.97 -5.67
CA GLU A 573 -34.61 -27.51 -5.97
C GLU A 573 -35.51 -27.53 -4.74
N SER A 574 -35.49 -28.61 -3.94
CA SER A 574 -36.39 -28.76 -2.79
C SER A 574 -36.09 -27.80 -1.64
N ILE A 575 -34.85 -27.34 -1.49
CA ILE A 575 -34.47 -26.28 -0.54
C ILE A 575 -34.51 -24.88 -1.15
N LYS A 576 -35.08 -24.71 -2.36
CA LYS A 576 -35.19 -23.43 -3.06
C LYS A 576 -33.83 -22.72 -3.27
N MET A 577 -32.77 -23.49 -3.44
CA MET A 577 -31.41 -22.94 -3.63
C MET A 577 -31.28 -22.11 -4.91
N HIS A 578 -32.15 -22.36 -5.90
CA HIS A 578 -32.32 -21.58 -7.12
C HIS A 578 -33.01 -20.22 -6.92
N GLU A 579 -33.59 -19.96 -5.74
CA GLU A 579 -34.18 -18.67 -5.35
C GLU A 579 -33.17 -17.79 -4.59
N LEU A 580 -31.97 -18.32 -4.27
CA LEU A 580 -30.86 -17.54 -3.70
C LEU A 580 -30.15 -16.72 -4.80
N PRO A 581 -29.51 -15.58 -4.49
CA PRO A 581 -29.02 -14.64 -5.50
C PRO A 581 -27.89 -15.12 -6.45
N CYS A 582 -27.42 -16.38 -6.33
CA CYS A 582 -26.38 -16.94 -7.20
C CYS A 582 -26.66 -18.42 -7.56
N PRO A 583 -27.05 -18.73 -8.82
CA PRO A 583 -27.26 -20.11 -9.28
C PRO A 583 -26.15 -20.62 -10.23
N GLY A 584 -25.96 -21.96 -10.32
CA GLY A 584 -25.19 -22.55 -11.42
C GLY A 584 -25.25 -24.08 -11.54
N ARG A 585 -25.90 -24.60 -12.60
CA ARG A 585 -25.69 -25.95 -13.19
C ARG A 585 -26.09 -25.99 -14.69
N CYS A 586 -25.53 -26.95 -15.42
CA CYS A 586 -25.59 -27.15 -16.88
C CYS A 586 -26.98 -27.47 -17.47
N ASN A 587 -27.21 -27.04 -18.70
CA ASN A 587 -28.23 -27.60 -19.60
C ASN A 587 -27.56 -28.23 -20.84
N ASN A 588 -27.47 -29.56 -20.87
CA ASN A 588 -26.86 -30.35 -21.97
C ASN A 588 -27.90 -30.87 -22.98
N THR A 589 -28.98 -30.12 -23.22
CA THR A 589 -29.96 -30.53 -24.24
C THR A 589 -29.40 -30.32 -25.65
N ALA A 590 -29.69 -31.27 -26.55
CA ALA A 590 -29.18 -31.27 -27.93
C ALA A 590 -29.53 -29.99 -28.72
N ASN A 591 -30.59 -29.29 -28.33
CA ASN A 591 -31.02 -28.05 -28.98
C ASN A 591 -30.07 -26.87 -28.71
N SER A 592 -29.44 -26.78 -27.53
CA SER A 592 -28.53 -25.67 -27.19
C SER A 592 -27.16 -25.77 -27.88
N MET A 593 -26.69 -26.98 -28.21
CA MET A 593 -25.47 -27.21 -28.99
C MET A 593 -25.63 -26.82 -30.46
N ALA A 594 -26.85 -26.91 -31.00
CA ALA A 594 -27.14 -26.66 -32.42
C ALA A 594 -27.21 -25.16 -32.78
N GLU A 595 -27.39 -24.28 -31.79
CA GLU A 595 -27.58 -22.85 -32.03
C GLU A 595 -26.31 -21.99 -31.85
N SER A 596 -25.15 -22.60 -31.51
CA SER A 596 -23.88 -21.91 -31.27
C SER A 596 -23.99 -20.66 -30.37
N LYS A 597 -24.93 -20.68 -29.43
CA LYS A 597 -25.07 -19.65 -28.40
C LYS A 597 -24.13 -19.98 -27.26
N TYR A 598 -22.99 -19.31 -27.25
CA TYR A 598 -22.06 -19.27 -26.13
C TYR A 598 -22.32 -17.99 -25.35
N VAL A 599 -22.61 -18.10 -24.07
CA VAL A 599 -22.58 -16.96 -23.16
C VAL A 599 -21.58 -17.29 -22.08
N GLU A 600 -20.57 -16.44 -22.02
CA GLU A 600 -19.45 -16.42 -21.08
C GLU A 600 -19.84 -15.63 -19.81
N PHE A 601 -18.93 -15.68 -18.82
CA PHE A 601 -18.79 -14.84 -17.62
C PHE A 601 -19.23 -15.51 -16.32
N LEU A 602 -18.29 -15.97 -15.50
CA LEU A 602 -17.23 -15.32 -14.68
C LEU A 602 -17.75 -15.14 -13.25
N ASP A 603 -17.03 -15.79 -12.35
CA ASP A 603 -17.16 -15.72 -10.89
C ASP A 603 -17.40 -14.27 -10.43
N CYS A 604 -18.52 -14.05 -9.77
CA CYS A 604 -18.67 -12.97 -8.81
C CYS A 604 -19.42 -13.54 -7.60
N TYR A 605 -18.75 -13.43 -6.44
CA TYR A 605 -19.14 -13.81 -5.08
C TYR A 605 -18.77 -15.21 -4.58
N ALA A 606 -17.99 -15.21 -3.49
CA ALA A 606 -17.69 -16.35 -2.65
C ALA A 606 -18.96 -16.96 -2.06
N LEU A 607 -18.99 -18.29 -1.96
CA LEU A 607 -20.03 -19.02 -1.22
C LEU A 607 -19.98 -18.58 0.26
N PRO A 608 -21.12 -18.32 0.92
CA PRO A 608 -21.15 -17.79 2.29
C PRO A 608 -20.97 -18.88 3.38
N PHE A 609 -20.09 -19.87 3.17
CA PHE A 609 -19.91 -20.97 4.12
C PHE A 609 -18.45 -21.11 4.58
N ASP A 610 -18.24 -21.02 5.89
CA ASP A 610 -17.00 -21.41 6.55
C ASP A 610 -16.87 -22.95 6.52
N PHE A 611 -16.06 -23.46 5.60
CA PHE A 611 -15.82 -24.91 5.43
C PHE A 611 -15.11 -25.55 6.63
N LYS A 612 -14.46 -24.78 7.52
CA LYS A 612 -13.73 -25.31 8.70
C LYS A 612 -14.67 -25.64 9.88
N ARG A 613 -15.95 -25.26 9.84
CA ARG A 613 -16.93 -25.51 10.93
C ARG A 613 -17.91 -26.66 10.67
N MET A 614 -17.77 -27.42 9.58
CA MET A 614 -18.72 -28.50 9.25
C MET A 614 -18.46 -29.85 9.91
N ASP A 615 -17.37 -30.01 10.68
CA ASP A 615 -16.96 -31.31 11.24
C ASP A 615 -17.93 -31.88 12.29
N ASP A 616 -19.03 -31.20 12.65
CA ASP A 616 -19.97 -31.70 13.68
C ASP A 616 -21.46 -31.33 13.48
N THR A 617 -21.92 -31.12 12.24
CA THR A 617 -23.35 -30.80 12.01
C THR A 617 -24.16 -32.03 11.58
N THR A 618 -24.75 -32.73 12.55
CA THR A 618 -25.76 -33.76 12.29
C THR A 618 -27.13 -33.11 12.14
N TYR A 619 -27.69 -33.07 10.92
CA TYR A 619 -29.06 -32.57 10.70
C TYR A 619 -30.08 -33.71 10.83
N SER A 620 -31.11 -33.51 11.66
CA SER A 620 -32.31 -34.34 11.67
C SER A 620 -33.46 -33.61 10.99
N LEU A 621 -33.97 -34.15 9.88
CA LEU A 621 -35.20 -33.67 9.25
C LEU A 621 -36.39 -34.05 10.14
N THR A 622 -37.09 -33.07 10.70
CA THR A 622 -38.46 -33.26 11.20
C THR A 622 -39.47 -32.85 10.13
N SER A 623 -40.56 -33.61 10.10
CA SER A 623 -41.56 -33.71 9.05
C SER A 623 -42.35 -32.42 8.81
N ASP A 624 -42.31 -31.94 7.57
CA ASP A 624 -43.44 -31.26 6.90
C ASP A 624 -43.39 -31.50 5.38
N GLY A 625 -43.36 -32.78 4.97
CA GLY A 625 -43.83 -33.12 3.62
C GLY A 625 -43.16 -34.25 2.83
N ILE A 626 -42.80 -35.39 3.44
CA ILE A 626 -42.85 -36.72 2.78
C ILE A 626 -43.24 -37.76 3.84
N GLU A 627 -44.41 -38.41 3.68
CA GLU A 627 -44.76 -39.63 4.42
C GLU A 627 -43.93 -40.81 3.88
N GLU A 628 -42.83 -41.15 4.56
CA GLU A 628 -42.50 -42.53 4.94
C GLU A 628 -41.25 -42.52 5.86
N THR A 629 -41.41 -43.09 7.05
CA THR A 629 -40.39 -43.15 8.10
C THR A 629 -39.26 -44.11 7.76
N ASN A 630 -38.07 -43.57 7.45
CA ASN A 630 -36.78 -44.18 7.77
C ASN A 630 -35.74 -43.07 7.87
N ALA A 631 -35.31 -42.77 9.09
CA ALA A 631 -34.36 -41.70 9.38
C ALA A 631 -33.11 -41.79 8.48
N THR A 632 -32.91 -40.77 7.64
CA THR A 632 -31.71 -40.58 6.83
C THR A 632 -30.66 -39.91 7.71
N LEU A 633 -29.52 -40.56 7.91
CA LEU A 633 -28.34 -39.90 8.46
C LEU A 633 -27.48 -39.46 7.28
N VAL A 634 -27.24 -38.16 7.18
CA VAL A 634 -26.28 -37.57 6.25
C VAL A 634 -25.00 -37.34 7.03
N GLU A 635 -23.95 -38.09 6.71
CA GLU A 635 -22.60 -37.85 7.21
C GLU A 635 -21.83 -37.12 6.10
N VAL A 636 -21.47 -35.88 6.36
CA VAL A 636 -20.60 -35.08 5.49
C VAL A 636 -19.19 -35.23 6.04
N ARG A 637 -18.28 -35.84 5.26
CA ARG A 637 -16.85 -35.84 5.59
C ARG A 637 -16.10 -35.04 4.56
N VAL A 638 -15.35 -34.05 5.04
CA VAL A 638 -14.34 -33.37 4.24
C VAL A 638 -13.07 -34.23 4.29
N THR A 639 -12.57 -34.63 3.11
CA THR A 639 -11.28 -35.33 3.03
C THR A 639 -10.28 -34.50 2.23
N TYR A 640 -9.11 -34.30 2.82
CA TYR A 640 -7.97 -33.60 2.24
C TYR A 640 -7.18 -34.59 1.35
N ARG A 641 -6.72 -34.16 0.18
CA ARG A 641 -5.76 -34.91 -0.64
C ARG A 641 -4.38 -34.32 -0.53
#